data_AF-A0A5J9W3I2-F1
#
_entry.id   AF-A0A5J9W3I2-F1
#
_cell.length_a   1.000
_cell.length_b   1.000
_cell.length_c   1.000
_cell.angle_alpha   90.00
_cell.angle_beta   90.00
_cell.angle_gamma   90.00
#
_symmetry.space_group_name_H-M   'P 1'
#
loop_
_entity.id
_entity.type
_entity.pdbx_description
1 polymer ?
#
loop_
_entity_poly.entity_id
_entity_poly.type
_entity_poly.pdbx_seq_one_letter_code
_entity_poly.pdbx_strand_id
1 'polypeptide(L)'
;MASHNRIRRFILQASAVLVTLGSTCSCLQFNYPSFDAANRDDFSFSPGSGIANGALQITPNTGNISHRSGRVLYNKATLKLWNNERTAITSFSTEFVLNILPKNGTGEGMAFILTNNPALPSDSSGQWLGMVNNQTDGAAANCIVAMEFDTRKSNRDDPDGNHVGVDINSIKTLAPYPLSNLSIVLASGLDTLVRIQYDGAVLAIVAMQEQKYFAYAWPVDLSRYLVEDIAVGFSASTGDFTELHQIKAWNFSTGDVADNNIHGKRGRMNLILAILILLAVTGSILAFLVWRRLTRKRRLAYHNLEKMIDAHGPVKFKLRELRNATANFSPNRKLGRGGFGTVYLGYLKRMNMEVAVKRVSTSSNSRRGEQEFVAEVNTISKLSHRNLVKLIGWCHEKDELLLVYEYFPMGSLDKLLYADARASASPPELTWERRYRIVCGVASALDYLHHGSSKRVLHRDVKPSNVVLDADYNAKLGDFGLARVVQRDGATHYSTRAVAGTRAYMAYESFFTGRASLDTDVFAFGVFAMEVLSGRKPSSSVSYRDGGDDDDDESTSFRRGHPMYIVDWAWRLYGEGRALHVADAALNGDFDHEQMECAVRLALACCHPNPRARPSMRTAVQVLIGGAKAPEPPFQKPAFVWPPLGEHKEIELPHVGLLFTGGHTSFCSMTSSSITGR
;
A
#
# COMPACT_ATOMS: atom_id res chain seq x y z
N MET A 1 -18.42 -8.48 -28.82
CA MET A 1 -18.12 -7.28 -29.64
C MET A 1 -19.03 -6.08 -29.33
N ALA A 2 -19.54 -5.93 -28.10
CA ALA A 2 -20.53 -4.89 -27.75
C ALA A 2 -20.12 -3.98 -26.56
N SER A 3 -18.85 -3.97 -26.16
CA SER A 3 -18.37 -3.16 -25.02
C SER A 3 -17.44 -2.01 -25.41
N HIS A 4 -17.08 -1.88 -26.69
CA HIS A 4 -16.15 -0.84 -27.15
C HIS A 4 -16.84 0.43 -27.69
N ASN A 5 -18.18 0.43 -27.82
CA ASN A 5 -18.95 1.52 -28.44
C ASN A 5 -19.52 2.56 -27.45
N ARG A 6 -19.41 2.38 -26.13
CA ARG A 6 -19.93 3.36 -25.16
C ARG A 6 -18.95 4.50 -24.87
N ILE A 7 -17.64 4.27 -25.01
CA ILE A 7 -16.61 5.28 -24.71
C ILE A 7 -16.42 6.27 -25.90
N ARG A 8 -16.77 5.87 -27.12
CA ARG A 8 -16.76 6.77 -28.29
C ARG A 8 -17.97 7.70 -28.37
N ARG A 9 -19.11 7.34 -27.77
CA ARG A 9 -20.32 8.17 -27.77
C ARG A 9 -20.27 9.32 -26.75
N PHE A 10 -19.40 9.25 -25.76
CA PHE A 10 -19.24 10.31 -24.75
C PHE A 10 -18.35 11.49 -25.21
N ILE A 11 -17.64 11.36 -26.33
CA ILE A 11 -16.65 12.36 -26.80
C ILE A 11 -17.20 13.20 -27.99
N LEU A 12 -18.41 12.91 -28.49
CA LEU A 12 -18.96 13.48 -29.73
C LEU A 12 -20.27 14.26 -29.58
N GLN A 13 -20.64 14.67 -28.35
CA GLN A 13 -21.85 15.48 -28.08
C GLN A 13 -21.58 16.80 -27.34
N ALA A 14 -20.40 17.39 -27.50
CA ALA A 14 -20.12 18.74 -26.98
C ALA A 14 -19.49 19.60 -28.06
N SER A 15 -20.26 19.95 -29.09
CA SER A 15 -19.89 20.98 -30.05
C SER A 15 -21.16 21.64 -30.61
N ALA A 16 -21.26 22.95 -30.38
CA ALA A 16 -22.30 23.90 -30.79
C ALA A 16 -23.60 23.91 -29.95
N VAL A 17 -23.86 25.01 -29.23
CA VAL A 17 -24.56 26.22 -29.70
C VAL A 17 -24.15 27.41 -28.79
N LEU A 18 -23.80 28.54 -29.42
CA LEU A 18 -23.61 29.84 -28.78
C LEU A 18 -24.66 30.78 -29.38
N VAL A 19 -25.69 31.17 -28.62
CA VAL A 19 -26.56 32.33 -28.89
C VAL A 19 -27.02 32.95 -27.55
N THR A 20 -26.47 34.13 -27.27
CA THR A 20 -26.97 35.31 -26.52
C THR A 20 -27.83 35.16 -25.26
N LEU A 21 -27.41 35.82 -24.17
CA LEU A 21 -28.00 37.09 -23.67
C LEU A 21 -27.21 37.56 -22.45
N GLY A 22 -26.91 38.87 -22.40
CA GLY A 22 -26.11 39.47 -21.34
C GLY A 22 -26.81 39.45 -19.98
N SER A 23 -26.04 39.23 -18.92
CA SER A 23 -26.43 39.47 -17.54
C SER A 23 -25.16 39.74 -16.75
N THR A 24 -24.91 41.00 -16.43
CA THR A 24 -23.81 41.39 -15.53
C THR A 24 -24.12 40.86 -14.13
N CYS A 25 -23.40 39.82 -13.68
CA CYS A 25 -23.46 39.39 -12.29
C CYS A 25 -22.45 40.19 -11.45
N SER A 26 -22.87 40.64 -10.27
CA SER A 26 -22.01 41.32 -9.30
C SER A 26 -21.15 40.28 -8.58
N CYS A 27 -19.85 40.27 -8.81
CA CYS A 27 -18.93 39.39 -8.09
C CYS A 27 -18.63 39.96 -6.68
N LEU A 28 -18.98 39.23 -5.63
CA LEU A 28 -18.59 39.57 -4.26
C LEU A 28 -17.16 39.08 -4.05
N GLN A 29 -16.21 40.01 -3.93
CA GLN A 29 -14.80 39.70 -3.71
C GLN A 29 -14.14 40.67 -2.74
N PHE A 30 -13.46 40.14 -1.72
CA PHE A 30 -12.63 40.92 -0.80
C PHE A 30 -11.51 40.08 -0.20
N ASN A 31 -10.46 40.75 0.31
CA ASN A 31 -9.33 40.11 0.98
C ASN A 31 -8.77 41.01 2.08
N TYR A 32 -8.83 40.53 3.32
CA TYR A 32 -8.29 41.18 4.51
C TYR A 32 -7.25 40.26 5.15
N PRO A 33 -5.94 40.51 4.95
CA PRO A 33 -4.88 39.72 5.57
C PRO A 33 -4.75 39.97 7.09
N SER A 34 -5.31 41.08 7.57
CA SER A 34 -5.44 41.48 8.98
C SER A 34 -6.57 42.50 9.11
N PHE A 35 -7.04 42.78 10.32
CA PHE A 35 -8.08 43.78 10.58
C PHE A 35 -7.60 44.94 11.43
N ASP A 36 -7.82 46.16 10.96
CA ASP A 36 -7.51 47.39 11.69
C ASP A 36 -8.70 48.37 11.70
N ALA A 37 -8.50 49.54 12.33
CA ALA A 37 -9.55 50.55 12.43
C ALA A 37 -9.99 51.11 11.05
N ALA A 38 -9.13 51.04 10.02
CA ALA A 38 -9.47 51.52 8.68
C ALA A 38 -10.46 50.60 7.96
N ASN A 39 -10.55 49.33 8.36
CA ASN A 39 -11.50 48.37 7.80
C ASN A 39 -12.82 48.30 8.57
N ARG A 40 -13.00 49.09 9.64
CA ARG A 40 -14.16 48.97 10.53
C ARG A 40 -15.49 49.20 9.81
N ASP A 41 -15.56 50.16 8.91
CA ASP A 41 -16.81 50.51 8.21
C ASP A 41 -17.20 49.47 7.13
N ASP A 42 -16.30 48.54 6.81
CA ASP A 42 -16.57 47.44 5.87
C ASP A 42 -17.42 46.32 6.51
N PHE A 43 -17.60 46.33 7.84
CA PHE A 43 -18.31 45.31 8.60
C PHE A 43 -19.40 45.93 9.48
N SER A 44 -20.45 45.15 9.71
CA SER A 44 -21.46 45.42 10.72
C SER A 44 -21.16 44.58 11.96
N PHE A 45 -21.30 45.20 13.13
CA PHE A 45 -20.94 44.63 14.42
C PHE A 45 -22.17 44.62 15.34
N SER A 46 -22.49 43.47 15.91
CA SER A 46 -23.43 43.40 17.03
C SER A 46 -22.82 44.03 18.30
N PRO A 47 -23.65 44.39 19.31
CA PRO A 47 -23.14 44.89 20.58
C PRO A 47 -22.06 43.99 21.16
N GLY A 48 -20.89 44.58 21.47
CA GLY A 48 -19.77 43.87 22.06
C GLY A 48 -18.82 43.17 21.10
N SER A 49 -19.16 43.06 19.81
CA SER A 49 -18.21 42.65 18.75
C SER A 49 -17.42 43.86 18.24
N GLY A 50 -16.26 43.64 17.62
CA GLY A 50 -15.42 44.74 17.13
C GLY A 50 -14.11 44.29 16.50
N ILE A 51 -13.18 45.23 16.32
CA ILE A 51 -11.81 44.96 15.85
C ILE A 51 -10.86 45.23 17.01
N ALA A 52 -10.02 44.25 17.33
CA ALA A 52 -8.96 44.39 18.32
C ALA A 52 -7.81 43.43 18.00
N ASN A 53 -6.58 43.82 18.35
CA ASN A 53 -5.38 42.99 18.20
C ASN A 53 -5.19 42.40 16.78
N GLY A 54 -5.52 43.18 15.74
CA GLY A 54 -5.38 42.74 14.35
C GLY A 54 -6.46 41.77 13.86
N ALA A 55 -7.51 41.53 14.64
CA ALA A 55 -8.53 40.51 14.37
C ALA A 55 -9.96 41.01 14.61
N LEU A 56 -10.92 40.47 13.86
CA LEU A 56 -12.34 40.59 14.19
C LEU A 56 -12.61 39.80 15.48
N GLN A 57 -13.20 40.46 16.47
CA GLN A 57 -13.70 39.85 17.71
C GLN A 57 -15.20 39.62 17.55
N ILE A 58 -15.62 38.36 17.47
CA ILE A 58 -17.03 38.01 17.23
C ILE A 58 -17.87 38.20 18.49
N THR A 59 -17.29 37.93 19.66
CA THR A 59 -17.85 38.24 20.99
C THR A 59 -16.95 39.27 21.70
N PRO A 60 -17.42 39.88 22.81
CA PRO A 60 -16.58 40.75 23.64
C PRO A 60 -15.25 40.09 24.03
N ASN A 61 -14.17 40.85 23.89
CA ASN A 61 -12.82 40.41 24.24
C ASN A 61 -12.27 41.04 25.54
N THR A 62 -13.03 41.98 26.12
CA THR A 62 -12.68 42.70 27.35
C THR A 62 -13.93 42.86 28.23
N GLY A 63 -13.73 43.13 29.53
CA GLY A 63 -14.83 43.25 30.49
C GLY A 63 -15.49 41.91 30.84
N ASN A 64 -16.79 41.94 31.17
CA ASN A 64 -17.55 40.71 31.43
C ASN A 64 -17.99 40.06 30.11
N ILE A 65 -17.29 38.97 29.77
CA ILE A 65 -17.48 38.19 28.55
C ILE A 65 -18.38 36.96 28.75
N SER A 66 -19.00 36.75 29.91
CA SER A 66 -19.92 35.62 30.15
C SER A 66 -21.33 35.91 29.61
N HIS A 67 -22.00 34.88 29.10
CA HIS A 67 -23.35 34.94 28.52
C HIS A 67 -23.52 36.04 27.46
N ARG A 68 -22.54 36.15 26.55
CA ARG A 68 -22.56 37.09 25.43
C ARG A 68 -22.83 36.35 24.12
N SER A 69 -23.30 37.10 23.14
CA SER A 69 -23.40 36.64 21.76
C SER A 69 -22.94 37.75 20.85
N GLY A 70 -22.44 37.40 19.69
CA GLY A 70 -22.21 38.41 18.67
C GLY A 70 -22.16 37.87 17.26
N ARG A 71 -22.30 38.82 16.34
CA ARG A 71 -22.24 38.63 14.89
C ARG A 71 -21.40 39.73 14.28
N VAL A 72 -20.57 39.34 13.33
CA VAL A 72 -19.84 40.26 12.46
C VAL A 72 -20.15 39.89 11.03
N LEU A 73 -20.78 40.79 10.28
CA LEU A 73 -21.17 40.56 8.88
C LEU A 73 -20.47 41.54 7.96
N TYR A 74 -20.05 41.08 6.80
CA TYR A 74 -19.55 41.95 5.74
C TYR A 74 -20.69 42.86 5.24
N ASN A 75 -20.46 44.18 5.24
CA ASN A 75 -21.52 45.17 5.07
C ASN A 75 -21.45 45.95 3.74
N LYS A 76 -20.39 45.76 2.92
CA LYS A 76 -20.27 46.51 1.66
C LYS A 76 -21.13 45.95 0.53
N ALA A 77 -21.45 44.66 0.58
CA ALA A 77 -22.23 43.98 -0.46
C ALA A 77 -22.84 42.67 0.07
N THR A 78 -23.97 42.28 -0.52
CA THR A 78 -24.61 40.99 -0.29
C THR A 78 -24.13 39.96 -1.32
N LEU A 79 -24.11 38.69 -0.93
CA LEU A 79 -23.86 37.56 -1.79
C LEU A 79 -25.16 37.17 -2.51
N LYS A 80 -25.10 37.05 -3.84
CA LYS A 80 -26.19 36.53 -4.66
C LYS A 80 -25.78 35.20 -5.28
N LEU A 81 -26.47 34.11 -4.92
CA LEU A 81 -26.14 32.76 -5.41
C LEU A 81 -27.04 32.28 -6.55
N TRP A 82 -28.24 32.84 -6.70
CA TRP A 82 -29.21 32.48 -7.73
C TRP A 82 -30.00 33.71 -8.18
N ASN A 83 -30.62 33.60 -9.37
CA ASN A 83 -31.50 34.65 -9.91
C ASN A 83 -32.91 34.49 -9.37
N ASN A 84 -33.80 35.40 -9.76
CA ASN A 84 -35.20 35.41 -9.34
C ASN A 84 -35.98 34.15 -9.75
N GLU A 85 -35.47 33.39 -10.72
CA GLU A 85 -36.02 32.10 -11.17
C GLU A 85 -35.39 30.89 -10.43
N ARG A 86 -34.58 31.14 -9.38
CA ARG A 86 -33.81 30.14 -8.61
C ARG A 86 -32.86 29.28 -9.44
N THR A 87 -32.41 29.78 -10.58
CA THR A 87 -31.29 29.17 -11.31
C THR A 87 -29.97 29.64 -10.70
N ALA A 88 -29.07 28.70 -10.40
CA ALA A 88 -27.78 29.00 -9.79
C ALA A 88 -26.97 29.95 -10.67
N ILE A 89 -26.56 31.10 -10.13
CA ILE A 89 -25.77 32.10 -10.84
C ILE A 89 -24.27 31.89 -10.59
N THR A 90 -23.85 31.58 -9.36
CA THR A 90 -22.43 31.63 -8.98
C THR A 90 -22.06 30.62 -7.89
N SER A 91 -20.78 30.29 -7.83
CA SER A 91 -20.13 29.52 -6.76
C SER A 91 -19.44 30.48 -5.79
N PHE A 92 -19.08 30.05 -4.58
CA PHE A 92 -18.22 30.86 -3.72
C PHE A 92 -17.08 30.05 -3.09
N SER A 93 -15.97 30.74 -2.81
CA SER A 93 -14.86 30.25 -2.02
C SER A 93 -14.57 31.30 -0.95
N THR A 94 -14.48 30.87 0.31
CA THR A 94 -13.98 31.71 1.40
C THR A 94 -12.85 31.02 2.11
N GLU A 95 -11.87 31.81 2.56
CA GLU A 95 -10.72 31.36 3.31
C GLU A 95 -10.49 32.31 4.48
N PHE A 96 -10.32 31.80 5.69
CA PHE A 96 -10.09 32.61 6.87
C PHE A 96 -9.19 31.91 7.88
N VAL A 97 -8.57 32.72 8.75
CA VAL A 97 -7.77 32.22 9.88
C VAL A 97 -8.61 32.32 11.15
N LEU A 98 -9.07 31.17 11.62
CA LEU A 98 -9.85 30.98 12.85
C LEU A 98 -8.91 30.82 14.04
N ASN A 99 -9.22 31.54 15.13
CA ASN A 99 -8.56 31.35 16.43
C ASN A 99 -9.61 31.40 17.55
N ILE A 100 -9.75 30.29 18.28
CA ILE A 100 -10.63 30.18 19.45
C ILE A 100 -9.76 29.93 20.67
N LEU A 101 -9.72 30.90 21.58
CA LEU A 101 -8.84 30.87 22.76
C LEU A 101 -9.67 30.75 24.06
N PRO A 102 -9.63 29.60 24.76
CA PRO A 102 -10.22 29.43 26.08
C PRO A 102 -9.75 30.46 27.11
N LYS A 103 -10.68 30.94 27.95
CA LYS A 103 -10.37 31.83 29.08
C LYS A 103 -10.59 31.18 30.43
N ASN A 104 -11.72 30.53 30.63
CA ASN A 104 -12.05 29.81 31.87
C ASN A 104 -12.60 28.39 31.62
N GLY A 105 -12.35 27.84 30.43
CA GLY A 105 -12.70 26.48 29.98
C GLY A 105 -13.10 26.48 28.50
N THR A 106 -13.54 25.33 27.98
CA THR A 106 -14.04 25.23 26.60
C THR A 106 -15.47 25.80 26.53
N GLY A 107 -15.65 26.72 25.59
CA GLY A 107 -16.81 27.59 25.40
C GLY A 107 -17.90 26.92 24.58
N GLU A 108 -18.51 27.63 23.64
CA GLU A 108 -19.63 27.13 22.83
C GLU A 108 -19.32 27.21 21.32
N GLY A 109 -18.09 27.56 20.96
CA GLY A 109 -17.64 27.58 19.57
C GLY A 109 -18.00 28.83 18.77
N MET A 110 -17.80 28.73 17.46
CA MET A 110 -18.07 29.79 16.48
C MET A 110 -18.63 29.18 15.19
N ALA A 111 -19.39 29.94 14.42
CA ALA A 111 -19.81 29.53 13.09
C ALA A 111 -19.54 30.60 12.01
N PHE A 112 -19.17 30.13 10.82
CA PHE A 112 -19.27 30.92 9.59
C PHE A 112 -20.73 30.87 9.10
N ILE A 113 -21.35 32.03 8.88
CA ILE A 113 -22.78 32.13 8.62
C ILE A 113 -23.09 32.75 7.25
N LEU A 114 -24.09 32.18 6.59
CA LEU A 114 -24.82 32.74 5.46
C LEU A 114 -26.24 33.02 5.95
N THR A 115 -26.69 34.28 5.90
CA THR A 115 -27.98 34.65 6.48
C THR A 115 -28.69 35.72 5.68
N ASN A 116 -30.02 35.62 5.58
CA ASN A 116 -30.86 36.74 5.14
C ASN A 116 -31.43 37.54 6.32
N ASN A 117 -31.16 37.12 7.55
CA ASN A 117 -31.54 37.80 8.79
C ASN A 117 -30.27 38.27 9.52
N PRO A 118 -29.80 39.50 9.26
CA PRO A 118 -28.53 39.99 9.81
C PRO A 118 -28.62 40.32 11.31
N ALA A 119 -29.82 40.47 11.88
CA ALA A 119 -30.00 40.82 13.29
C ALA A 119 -29.53 39.69 14.21
N LEU A 120 -28.87 40.05 15.32
CA LEU A 120 -28.54 39.11 16.38
C LEU A 120 -29.83 38.74 17.15
N PRO A 121 -30.19 37.45 17.30
CA PRO A 121 -31.36 37.06 18.08
C PRO A 121 -31.19 37.45 19.56
N SER A 122 -32.30 37.79 20.22
CA SER A 122 -32.29 37.99 21.67
C SER A 122 -32.00 36.65 22.39
N ASP A 123 -31.32 36.72 23.53
CA ASP A 123 -31.04 35.56 24.39
C ASP A 123 -30.35 34.39 23.68
N SER A 124 -29.50 34.69 22.69
CA SER A 124 -28.77 33.72 21.87
C SER A 124 -27.41 33.30 22.44
N SER A 125 -27.18 33.47 23.74
CA SER A 125 -25.90 33.15 24.38
C SER A 125 -25.83 31.70 24.83
N GLY A 126 -24.66 31.21 25.25
CA GLY A 126 -24.48 29.79 25.56
C GLY A 126 -24.62 28.92 24.30
N GLN A 127 -25.31 27.79 24.43
CA GLN A 127 -25.49 26.78 23.38
C GLN A 127 -26.06 27.30 22.04
N TRP A 128 -26.56 28.53 21.96
CA TRP A 128 -27.26 29.01 20.77
C TRP A 128 -26.35 29.70 19.72
N LEU A 129 -25.04 29.80 19.96
CA LEU A 129 -24.00 30.32 19.03
C LEU A 129 -24.24 31.72 18.44
N GLY A 130 -25.16 32.51 19.01
CA GLY A 130 -25.62 33.75 18.36
C GLY A 130 -26.45 33.51 17.10
N MET A 131 -26.81 32.26 16.79
CA MET A 131 -27.53 31.86 15.58
C MET A 131 -29.04 31.84 15.78
N VAL A 132 -29.49 31.24 16.87
CA VAL A 132 -30.90 31.05 17.22
C VAL A 132 -31.11 31.35 18.71
N ASN A 133 -32.29 31.04 19.24
CA ASN A 133 -32.55 30.98 20.67
C ASN A 133 -33.57 29.87 20.97
N ASN A 134 -33.95 29.72 22.23
CA ASN A 134 -34.89 28.67 22.68
C ASN A 134 -36.27 28.70 21.99
N GLN A 135 -36.66 29.84 21.41
CA GLN A 135 -37.96 29.99 20.74
C GLN A 135 -37.84 29.81 19.22
N THR A 136 -36.68 30.13 18.64
CA THR A 136 -36.50 30.12 17.19
C THR A 136 -35.74 28.90 16.66
N ASP A 137 -35.17 28.04 17.51
CA ASP A 137 -34.44 26.84 17.07
C ASP A 137 -35.29 25.95 16.14
N GLY A 138 -34.79 25.71 14.92
CA GLY A 138 -35.48 24.96 13.87
C GLY A 138 -36.47 25.75 13.01
N ALA A 139 -36.74 27.02 13.34
CA ALA A 139 -37.69 27.84 12.60
C ALA A 139 -37.13 28.27 11.22
N ALA A 140 -37.86 27.97 10.14
CA ALA A 140 -37.48 28.39 8.79
C ALA A 140 -37.31 29.91 8.63
N ALA A 141 -37.96 30.71 9.49
CA ALA A 141 -37.83 32.17 9.52
C ALA A 141 -36.44 32.67 9.96
N ASN A 142 -35.58 31.80 10.52
CA ASN A 142 -34.20 32.17 10.83
C ASN A 142 -33.39 32.49 9.56
N CYS A 143 -33.71 31.83 8.44
CA CYS A 143 -33.05 31.99 7.14
C CYS A 143 -31.52 32.02 7.25
N ILE A 144 -30.96 31.04 7.96
CA ILE A 144 -29.53 30.94 8.26
C ILE A 144 -29.00 29.53 7.96
N VAL A 145 -27.86 29.49 7.28
CA VAL A 145 -27.04 28.30 7.12
C VAL A 145 -25.68 28.60 7.69
N ALA A 146 -25.15 27.73 8.53
CA ALA A 146 -23.87 27.93 9.18
C ALA A 146 -22.96 26.72 9.04
N MET A 147 -21.66 27.00 8.97
CA MET A 147 -20.64 26.00 9.20
C MET A 147 -20.10 26.20 10.61
N GLU A 148 -20.43 25.25 11.48
CA GLU A 148 -20.15 25.29 12.91
C GLU A 148 -18.76 24.73 13.22
N PHE A 149 -18.06 25.38 14.14
CA PHE A 149 -16.82 24.96 14.76
C PHE A 149 -17.06 24.81 16.26
N ASP A 150 -17.56 23.65 16.65
CA ASP A 150 -17.99 23.37 18.01
C ASP A 150 -16.81 23.00 18.92
N THR A 151 -16.74 23.66 20.07
CA THR A 151 -15.72 23.46 21.12
C THR A 151 -16.28 22.81 22.38
N ARG A 152 -17.58 22.46 22.39
CA ARG A 152 -18.21 21.84 23.54
C ARG A 152 -19.49 21.09 23.20
N LYS A 153 -19.58 19.89 23.76
CA LYS A 153 -20.78 19.08 23.75
C LYS A 153 -21.91 19.72 24.58
N SER A 154 -22.67 20.60 23.96
CA SER A 154 -23.83 21.27 24.54
C SER A 154 -25.14 20.59 24.14
N ASN A 155 -25.15 19.79 23.06
CA ASN A 155 -26.30 19.00 22.62
C ASN A 155 -26.06 17.48 22.83
N ARG A 156 -27.16 16.74 22.96
CA ARG A 156 -27.12 15.26 23.13
C ARG A 156 -26.69 14.55 21.86
N ASP A 157 -27.00 15.13 20.71
CA ASP A 157 -26.74 14.56 19.39
C ASP A 157 -25.28 14.80 18.92
N ASP A 158 -24.50 15.61 19.64
CA ASP A 158 -23.10 15.89 19.28
C ASP A 158 -22.20 14.69 19.56
N PRO A 159 -21.28 14.34 18.64
CA PRO A 159 -20.39 13.20 18.81
C PRO A 159 -19.39 13.44 19.96
N ASP A 160 -18.85 14.65 20.05
CA ASP A 160 -17.91 15.13 21.06
C ASP A 160 -17.93 16.67 21.12
N GLY A 161 -17.12 17.27 22.00
CA GLY A 161 -16.97 18.73 22.09
C GLY A 161 -15.84 19.30 21.23
N ASN A 162 -15.55 18.69 20.07
CA ASN A 162 -14.54 19.18 19.14
C ASN A 162 -14.85 18.68 17.74
N HIS A 163 -15.82 19.31 17.09
CA HIS A 163 -16.35 18.85 15.80
C HIS A 163 -16.68 20.00 14.85
N VAL A 164 -16.88 19.68 13.58
CA VAL A 164 -17.31 20.64 12.55
C VAL A 164 -18.59 20.18 11.90
N GLY A 165 -19.49 21.13 11.68
CA GLY A 165 -20.88 20.87 11.34
C GLY A 165 -21.45 21.77 10.26
N VAL A 166 -22.57 21.34 9.66
CA VAL A 166 -23.47 22.23 8.90
C VAL A 166 -24.79 22.30 9.64
N ASP A 167 -25.14 23.53 10.02
CA ASP A 167 -26.33 23.89 10.76
C ASP A 167 -27.29 24.65 9.87
N ILE A 168 -28.58 24.30 9.93
CA ILE A 168 -29.60 24.89 9.09
C ILE A 168 -30.77 25.31 9.96
N ASN A 169 -30.94 26.62 10.13
CA ASN A 169 -32.00 27.22 10.95
C ASN A 169 -32.09 26.69 12.40
N SER A 170 -31.11 25.93 12.87
CA SER A 170 -31.09 25.24 14.15
C SER A 170 -29.65 25.06 14.61
N ILE A 171 -29.46 24.85 15.91
CA ILE A 171 -28.17 24.41 16.48
C ILE A 171 -27.93 22.89 16.33
N LYS A 172 -28.89 22.16 15.75
CA LYS A 172 -28.72 20.73 15.46
C LYS A 172 -27.97 20.55 14.16
N THR A 173 -26.75 20.05 14.28
CA THR A 173 -25.90 19.73 13.14
C THR A 173 -26.45 18.58 12.30
N LEU A 174 -26.58 18.80 10.99
CA LEU A 174 -27.18 17.82 10.06
C LEU A 174 -26.30 16.56 9.87
N ALA A 175 -24.99 16.69 10.04
CA ALA A 175 -24.02 15.57 10.04
C ALA A 175 -22.66 16.05 10.61
N PRO A 176 -22.46 16.00 11.95
CA PRO A 176 -21.24 16.48 12.57
C PRO A 176 -20.04 15.58 12.24
N TYR A 177 -18.89 16.20 11.97
CA TYR A 177 -17.63 15.50 11.73
C TYR A 177 -16.66 15.71 12.91
N PRO A 178 -16.38 14.68 13.73
CA PRO A 178 -15.54 14.81 14.91
C PRO A 178 -14.07 15.00 14.55
N LEU A 179 -13.40 15.95 15.20
CA LEU A 179 -11.99 16.27 14.99
C LEU A 179 -11.05 15.59 16.01
N SER A 180 -11.60 14.99 17.07
CA SER A 180 -10.83 14.35 18.14
C SER A 180 -9.83 13.29 17.67
N ASN A 181 -10.12 12.58 16.57
CA ASN A 181 -9.22 11.56 16.00
C ASN A 181 -8.11 12.13 15.10
N LEU A 182 -8.15 13.42 14.75
CA LEU A 182 -7.23 14.06 13.82
C LEU A 182 -6.20 14.95 14.52
N SER A 183 -6.19 14.97 15.86
CA SER A 183 -5.31 15.81 16.68
C SER A 183 -5.39 17.32 16.32
N ILE A 184 -6.50 17.76 15.74
CA ILE A 184 -6.87 19.17 15.56
C ILE A 184 -7.76 19.52 16.73
N VAL A 185 -7.43 20.59 17.45
CA VAL A 185 -8.18 21.06 18.62
C VAL A 185 -8.59 22.50 18.37
N LEU A 186 -9.89 22.74 18.18
CA LEU A 186 -10.44 24.06 17.86
C LEU A 186 -10.18 25.06 18.99
N ALA A 187 -10.49 24.67 20.22
CA ALA A 187 -10.27 25.44 21.45
C ALA A 187 -8.81 25.37 21.97
N SER A 188 -7.82 25.47 21.09
CA SER A 188 -6.39 25.43 21.48
C SER A 188 -5.74 26.81 21.58
N GLY A 189 -6.39 27.85 21.04
CA GLY A 189 -5.76 29.15 20.83
C GLY A 189 -4.74 29.19 19.68
N LEU A 190 -4.60 28.10 18.92
CA LEU A 190 -3.76 28.05 17.73
C LEU A 190 -4.51 28.52 16.49
N ASP A 191 -3.76 29.06 15.52
CA ASP A 191 -4.33 29.51 14.25
C ASP A 191 -4.70 28.33 13.37
N THR A 192 -5.96 28.31 12.93
CA THR A 192 -6.52 27.30 12.04
C THR A 192 -6.90 27.96 10.72
N LEU A 193 -6.21 27.60 9.64
CA LEU A 193 -6.57 28.06 8.30
C LEU A 193 -7.75 27.23 7.79
N VAL A 194 -8.86 27.88 7.51
CA VAL A 194 -10.10 27.24 7.04
C VAL A 194 -10.42 27.74 5.65
N ARG A 195 -10.77 26.83 4.75
CA ARG A 195 -11.28 27.12 3.41
C ARG A 195 -12.61 26.41 3.18
N ILE A 196 -13.63 27.17 2.81
CA ILE A 196 -14.96 26.68 2.47
C ILE A 196 -15.23 26.96 0.99
N GLN A 197 -15.78 25.98 0.27
CA GLN A 197 -16.18 26.12 -1.13
C GLN A 197 -17.60 25.62 -1.33
N TYR A 198 -18.38 26.36 -2.11
CA TYR A 198 -19.72 25.97 -2.54
C TYR A 198 -19.81 26.04 -4.06
N ASP A 199 -20.18 24.93 -4.70
CA ASP A 199 -20.27 24.81 -6.17
C ASP A 199 -21.70 24.86 -6.72
N GLY A 200 -22.69 25.12 -5.86
CA GLY A 200 -24.12 25.08 -6.22
C GLY A 200 -24.84 23.81 -5.76
N ALA A 201 -24.12 22.76 -5.36
CA ALA A 201 -24.71 21.51 -4.88
C ALA A 201 -24.03 20.96 -3.61
N VAL A 202 -22.75 21.27 -3.43
CA VAL A 202 -21.91 20.75 -2.35
C VAL A 202 -21.24 21.89 -1.63
N LEU A 203 -21.29 21.86 -0.29
CA LEU A 203 -20.51 22.73 0.59
C LEU A 203 -19.35 21.91 1.15
N ALA A 204 -18.13 22.26 0.77
CA ALA A 204 -16.90 21.56 1.16
C ALA A 204 -16.03 22.43 2.07
N ILE A 205 -15.40 21.80 3.05
CA ILE A 205 -14.42 22.42 3.95
C ILE A 205 -13.06 21.73 3.83
N VAL A 206 -12.00 22.53 3.92
CA VAL A 206 -10.65 22.09 4.25
C VAL A 206 -10.15 22.94 5.40
N ALA A 207 -9.65 22.32 6.47
CA ALA A 207 -9.00 23.06 7.56
C ALA A 207 -7.60 22.52 7.83
N MET A 208 -6.68 23.40 8.25
CA MET A 208 -5.30 23.09 8.53
C MET A 208 -4.81 23.79 9.81
N GLN A 209 -4.18 23.02 10.72
CA GLN A 209 -3.60 23.49 11.97
C GLN A 209 -2.29 22.74 12.22
N GLU A 210 -1.16 23.43 12.44
CA GLU A 210 0.16 22.85 12.75
C GLU A 210 0.54 21.60 11.91
N GLN A 211 0.49 21.71 10.56
CA GLN A 211 0.80 20.63 9.60
C GLN A 211 -0.23 19.48 9.51
N LYS A 212 -1.31 19.52 10.28
CA LYS A 212 -2.44 18.59 10.17
C LYS A 212 -3.52 19.21 9.29
N TYR A 213 -4.23 18.40 8.52
CA TYR A 213 -5.35 18.86 7.71
C TYR A 213 -6.51 17.87 7.73
N PHE A 214 -7.72 18.38 7.52
CA PHE A 214 -8.89 17.56 7.22
C PHE A 214 -9.68 18.18 6.08
N ALA A 215 -10.45 17.35 5.38
CA ALA A 215 -11.37 17.79 4.34
C ALA A 215 -12.67 16.99 4.43
N TYR A 216 -13.80 17.66 4.28
CA TYR A 216 -15.11 17.04 4.28
C TYR A 216 -16.08 17.83 3.39
N ALA A 217 -17.16 17.20 2.94
CA ALA A 217 -18.13 17.82 2.05
C ALA A 217 -19.56 17.35 2.36
N TRP A 218 -20.48 18.31 2.40
CA TRP A 218 -21.90 18.05 2.62
C TRP A 218 -22.70 18.38 1.35
N PRO A 219 -23.55 17.44 0.88
CA PRO A 219 -24.53 17.77 -0.15
C PRO A 219 -25.61 18.66 0.47
N VAL A 220 -25.61 19.94 0.12
CA VAL A 220 -26.56 20.92 0.65
C VAL A 220 -26.96 21.88 -0.45
N ASP A 221 -28.27 22.00 -0.67
CA ASP A 221 -28.85 22.93 -1.63
C ASP A 221 -29.24 24.21 -0.87
N LEU A 222 -28.36 25.22 -0.90
CA LEU A 222 -28.54 26.47 -0.16
C LEU A 222 -29.80 27.24 -0.59
N SER A 223 -30.28 27.03 -1.82
CA SER A 223 -31.48 27.71 -2.35
C SER A 223 -32.76 27.34 -1.61
N ARG A 224 -32.74 26.24 -0.84
CA ARG A 224 -33.89 25.81 -0.03
C ARG A 224 -34.05 26.61 1.26
N TYR A 225 -32.98 27.24 1.73
CA TYR A 225 -32.91 27.82 3.08
C TYR A 225 -32.61 29.31 3.10
N LEU A 226 -32.04 29.83 2.01
CA LEU A 226 -31.67 31.23 1.86
C LEU A 226 -32.43 31.86 0.68
N VAL A 227 -32.53 33.19 0.68
CA VAL A 227 -33.08 34.03 -0.41
C VAL A 227 -31.98 34.86 -1.07
N GLU A 228 -32.32 35.68 -2.06
CA GLU A 228 -31.35 36.30 -3.00
C GLU A 228 -30.25 37.16 -2.35
N ASP A 229 -30.56 38.00 -1.36
CA ASP A 229 -29.60 38.91 -0.73
C ASP A 229 -29.03 38.32 0.56
N ILE A 230 -27.91 37.60 0.45
CA ILE A 230 -27.31 36.84 1.54
C ILE A 230 -26.19 37.66 2.18
N ALA A 231 -26.29 37.94 3.47
CA ALA A 231 -25.18 38.45 4.27
C ALA A 231 -24.23 37.30 4.64
N VAL A 232 -22.93 37.56 4.57
CA VAL A 232 -21.87 36.61 4.93
C VAL A 232 -21.10 37.13 6.15
N GLY A 233 -20.75 36.25 7.07
CA GLY A 233 -20.05 36.65 8.28
C GLY A 233 -19.83 35.53 9.27
N PHE A 234 -19.69 35.90 10.53
CA PHE A 234 -19.44 34.97 11.62
C PHE A 234 -20.39 35.24 12.79
N SER A 235 -20.72 34.19 13.52
CA SER A 235 -21.52 34.21 14.75
C SER A 235 -20.83 33.40 15.84
N ALA A 236 -20.89 33.85 17.08
CA ALA A 236 -20.40 33.10 18.23
C ALA A 236 -21.12 33.52 19.50
N SER A 237 -20.98 32.70 20.54
CA SER A 237 -21.52 32.97 21.87
C SER A 237 -20.56 32.53 22.96
N THR A 238 -20.78 33.04 24.16
CA THR A 238 -20.14 32.59 25.38
C THR A 238 -21.22 32.19 26.39
N GLY A 239 -20.89 31.25 27.28
CA GLY A 239 -21.75 30.79 28.37
C GLY A 239 -21.09 30.96 29.72
N ASP A 240 -21.27 29.97 30.60
CA ASP A 240 -20.56 29.87 31.89
C ASP A 240 -19.04 29.74 31.67
N PHE A 241 -18.68 28.99 30.62
CA PHE A 241 -17.32 28.88 30.10
C PHE A 241 -17.18 29.77 28.87
N THR A 242 -16.03 30.44 28.78
CA THR A 242 -15.81 31.58 27.89
C THR A 242 -14.55 31.38 27.06
N GLU A 243 -14.66 31.79 25.81
CA GLU A 243 -13.63 31.75 24.78
C GLU A 243 -13.54 33.10 24.10
N LEU A 244 -12.35 33.44 23.59
CA LEU A 244 -12.21 34.52 22.63
C LEU A 244 -12.38 33.97 21.22
N HIS A 245 -13.27 34.61 20.47
CA HIS A 245 -13.69 34.22 19.14
C HIS A 245 -13.09 35.18 18.11
N GLN A 246 -12.02 34.76 17.44
CA GLN A 246 -11.23 35.65 16.58
C GLN A 246 -11.12 35.16 15.12
N ILE A 247 -11.28 36.10 14.20
CA ILE A 247 -10.90 35.92 12.79
C ILE A 247 -9.74 36.87 12.48
N LYS A 248 -8.57 36.29 12.19
CA LYS A 248 -7.32 37.04 12.00
C LYS A 248 -7.09 37.48 10.56
N ALA A 249 -7.62 36.74 9.60
CA ALA A 249 -7.61 37.07 8.18
C ALA A 249 -8.86 36.50 7.52
N TRP A 250 -9.37 37.15 6.47
CA TRP A 250 -10.54 36.70 5.73
C TRP A 250 -10.50 37.11 4.26
N ASN A 251 -10.67 36.13 3.39
CA ASN A 251 -10.76 36.24 1.95
C ASN A 251 -12.07 35.60 1.49
N PHE A 252 -12.75 36.25 0.55
CA PHE A 252 -13.98 35.77 -0.06
C PHE A 252 -13.98 36.07 -1.55
N SER A 253 -14.38 35.11 -2.36
CA SER A 253 -14.57 35.29 -3.80
C SER A 253 -15.75 34.47 -4.32
N THR A 254 -16.53 35.07 -5.22
CA THR A 254 -17.51 34.36 -6.03
C THR A 254 -16.89 33.94 -7.36
N GLY A 255 -17.17 32.72 -7.83
CA GLY A 255 -16.70 32.22 -9.11
C GLY A 255 -17.76 32.37 -10.19
N ASP A 256 -17.59 33.32 -11.11
CA ASP A 256 -18.47 33.50 -12.27
C ASP A 256 -18.09 32.60 -13.45
N VAL A 257 -19.12 32.04 -14.07
CA VAL A 257 -19.07 31.60 -15.48
C VAL A 257 -18.85 32.86 -16.32
N ALA A 258 -17.69 32.94 -16.96
CA ALA A 258 -17.18 34.11 -17.66
C ALA A 258 -18.16 34.74 -18.66
N ASP A 259 -18.36 36.06 -18.55
CA ASP A 259 -18.66 36.91 -19.71
C ASP A 259 -17.45 37.84 -19.93
N ASN A 260 -16.76 37.63 -21.04
CA ASN A 260 -15.59 38.39 -21.43
C ASN A 260 -16.02 39.61 -22.23
N ASN A 261 -15.63 40.83 -21.83
CA ASN A 261 -15.40 41.87 -22.83
C ASN A 261 -14.17 42.74 -22.57
N ILE A 262 -13.29 42.67 -23.57
CA ILE A 262 -11.98 43.27 -23.72
C ILE A 262 -12.13 44.58 -24.50
N HIS A 263 -11.69 45.72 -23.97
CA HIS A 263 -11.19 46.81 -24.82
C HIS A 263 -10.03 47.55 -24.12
N GLY A 264 -8.79 47.10 -24.37
CA GLY A 264 -7.61 47.93 -24.02
C GLY A 264 -6.23 47.25 -24.00
N LYS A 265 -6.11 45.93 -23.81
CA LYS A 265 -4.81 45.22 -23.68
C LYS A 265 -4.64 44.01 -24.64
N ARG A 266 -5.19 44.09 -25.85
CA ARG A 266 -5.30 42.97 -26.82
C ARG A 266 -3.97 42.35 -27.29
N GLY A 267 -2.84 43.07 -27.29
CA GLY A 267 -1.58 42.54 -27.85
C GLY A 267 -0.84 41.53 -26.96
N ARG A 268 -0.56 41.89 -25.71
CA ARG A 268 0.26 41.06 -24.78
C ARG A 268 -0.50 39.86 -24.23
N MET A 269 -1.81 39.98 -24.05
CA MET A 269 -2.65 38.91 -23.48
C MET A 269 -2.88 37.76 -24.48
N ASN A 270 -3.01 38.07 -25.78
CA ASN A 270 -3.15 37.06 -26.83
C ASN A 270 -1.89 36.20 -26.97
N LEU A 271 -0.69 36.78 -26.77
CA LEU A 271 0.57 36.04 -26.79
C LEU A 271 0.69 35.08 -25.60
N ILE A 272 0.35 35.54 -24.39
CA ILE A 272 0.40 34.72 -23.17
C ILE A 272 -0.63 33.58 -23.26
N LEU A 273 -1.83 33.85 -23.76
CA LEU A 273 -2.87 32.85 -23.95
C LEU A 273 -2.50 31.81 -25.01
N ALA A 274 -1.88 32.23 -26.12
CA ALA A 274 -1.38 31.31 -27.15
C ALA A 274 -0.29 30.38 -26.60
N ILE A 275 0.60 30.90 -25.74
CA ILE A 275 1.64 30.10 -25.06
C ILE A 275 1.01 29.11 -24.07
N LEU A 276 0.02 29.52 -23.28
CA LEU A 276 -0.66 28.65 -22.33
C LEU A 276 -1.46 27.54 -23.03
N ILE A 277 -2.14 27.85 -24.13
CA ILE A 277 -2.83 26.86 -24.97
C ILE A 277 -1.81 25.89 -25.59
N LEU A 278 -0.68 26.40 -26.10
CA LEU A 278 0.38 25.54 -26.64
C LEU A 278 0.95 24.63 -25.56
N LEU A 279 1.17 25.11 -24.33
CA LEU A 279 1.65 24.32 -23.19
C LEU A 279 0.61 23.28 -22.73
N ALA A 280 -0.67 23.63 -22.72
CA ALA A 280 -1.75 22.69 -22.37
C ALA A 280 -1.91 21.59 -23.45
N VAL A 281 -1.84 21.96 -24.74
CA VAL A 281 -1.92 21.01 -25.86
C VAL A 281 -0.69 20.12 -25.91
N THR A 282 0.52 20.68 -25.77
CA THR A 282 1.76 19.89 -25.72
C THR A 282 1.82 19.02 -24.47
N GLY A 283 1.38 19.50 -23.31
CA GLY A 283 1.24 18.72 -22.08
C GLY A 283 0.23 17.58 -22.21
N SER A 284 -0.91 17.83 -22.86
CA SER A 284 -1.93 16.80 -23.14
C SER A 284 -1.45 15.76 -24.15
N ILE A 285 -0.74 16.20 -25.20
CA ILE A 285 -0.09 15.31 -26.15
C ILE A 285 1.00 14.49 -25.46
N LEU A 286 1.80 15.09 -24.58
CA LEU A 286 2.83 14.39 -23.81
C LEU A 286 2.19 13.39 -22.84
N ALA A 287 1.14 13.78 -22.12
CA ALA A 287 0.37 12.88 -21.25
C ALA A 287 -0.26 11.73 -22.03
N PHE A 288 -0.82 12.00 -23.22
CA PHE A 288 -1.33 10.98 -24.12
C PHE A 288 -0.22 10.08 -24.66
N LEU A 289 0.94 10.62 -25.03
CA LEU A 289 2.09 9.85 -25.50
C LEU A 289 2.71 9.03 -24.37
N VAL A 290 2.74 9.54 -23.14
CA VAL A 290 3.16 8.83 -21.92
C VAL A 290 2.16 7.73 -21.59
N TRP A 291 0.86 8.02 -21.55
CA TRP A 291 -0.20 7.03 -21.37
C TRP A 291 -0.14 5.96 -22.47
N ARG A 292 0.03 6.37 -23.73
CA ARG A 292 0.21 5.47 -24.88
C ARG A 292 1.51 4.69 -24.76
N ARG A 293 2.62 5.24 -24.25
CA ARG A 293 3.88 4.52 -24.00
C ARG A 293 3.74 3.53 -22.85
N LEU A 294 3.07 3.90 -21.75
CA LEU A 294 2.83 3.06 -20.57
C LEU A 294 1.88 1.89 -20.92
N THR A 295 0.80 2.17 -21.65
CA THR A 295 -0.14 1.15 -22.13
C THR A 295 0.43 0.32 -23.29
N ARG A 296 1.23 0.92 -24.19
CA ARG A 296 2.00 0.17 -25.21
C ARG A 296 3.00 -0.77 -24.55
N LYS A 297 3.77 -0.36 -23.53
CA LYS A 297 4.71 -1.26 -22.85
C LYS A 297 4.00 -2.49 -22.28
N ARG A 298 2.84 -2.32 -21.63
CA ARG A 298 1.99 -3.43 -21.17
C ARG A 298 1.51 -4.30 -22.33
N ARG A 299 0.86 -3.72 -23.35
CA ARG A 299 0.35 -4.47 -24.51
C ARG A 299 1.46 -5.15 -25.32
N LEU A 300 2.63 -4.54 -25.43
CA LEU A 300 3.79 -5.04 -26.16
C LEU A 300 4.45 -6.19 -25.40
N ALA A 301 4.52 -6.17 -24.06
CA ALA A 301 4.99 -7.32 -23.28
C ALA A 301 4.13 -8.57 -23.53
N TYR A 302 2.80 -8.42 -23.59
CA TYR A 302 1.87 -9.52 -23.91
C TYR A 302 1.87 -9.94 -25.37
N HIS A 303 1.92 -8.99 -26.29
CA HIS A 303 2.00 -9.27 -27.71
C HIS A 303 3.35 -9.90 -28.08
N ASN A 304 4.43 -9.53 -27.39
CA ASN A 304 5.73 -10.18 -27.51
C ASN A 304 5.70 -11.57 -26.86
N LEU A 305 5.00 -11.80 -25.74
CA LEU A 305 4.81 -13.13 -25.18
C LEU A 305 4.18 -14.09 -26.19
N GLU A 306 3.13 -13.64 -26.87
CA GLU A 306 2.44 -14.42 -27.91
C GLU A 306 3.30 -14.63 -29.17
N LYS A 307 4.23 -13.73 -29.47
CA LYS A 307 5.20 -13.86 -30.58
C LYS A 307 6.46 -14.66 -30.21
N MET A 308 6.78 -14.81 -28.93
CA MET A 308 8.01 -15.44 -28.43
C MET A 308 7.81 -16.92 -28.03
N ILE A 309 6.56 -17.37 -27.96
CA ILE A 309 6.22 -18.77 -27.76
C ILE A 309 6.18 -19.42 -29.14
N ASP A 310 7.21 -20.21 -29.45
CA ASP A 310 7.29 -21.02 -30.67
C ASP A 310 6.10 -22.00 -30.73
N ALA A 311 5.82 -22.57 -31.91
CA ALA A 311 4.75 -23.56 -32.11
C ALA A 311 4.81 -24.77 -31.14
N HIS A 312 5.95 -25.00 -30.49
CA HIS A 312 6.20 -26.07 -29.51
C HIS A 312 6.19 -25.61 -28.03
N GLY A 313 5.88 -24.34 -27.75
CA GLY A 313 5.88 -23.80 -26.39
C GLY A 313 4.55 -23.98 -25.62
N PRO A 314 4.43 -23.41 -24.41
CA PRO A 314 3.24 -23.59 -23.56
C PRO A 314 1.95 -23.11 -24.23
N VAL A 315 0.91 -23.93 -24.14
CA VAL A 315 -0.37 -23.72 -24.83
C VAL A 315 -1.16 -22.57 -24.20
N LYS A 316 -1.70 -21.68 -25.04
CA LYS A 316 -2.64 -20.65 -24.59
C LYS A 316 -4.05 -21.25 -24.43
N PHE A 317 -4.54 -21.30 -23.20
CA PHE A 317 -5.87 -21.79 -22.86
C PHE A 317 -6.88 -20.66 -22.75
N LYS A 318 -8.15 -20.95 -23.08
CA LYS A 318 -9.28 -20.05 -22.80
C LYS A 318 -9.72 -20.19 -21.34
N LEU A 319 -10.18 -19.11 -20.71
CA LEU A 319 -10.61 -19.13 -19.31
C LEU A 319 -11.76 -20.12 -19.08
N ARG A 320 -12.67 -20.25 -20.05
CA ARG A 320 -13.78 -21.21 -19.99
C ARG A 320 -13.29 -22.66 -19.88
N GLU A 321 -12.21 -23.00 -20.59
CA GLU A 321 -11.64 -24.35 -20.57
C GLU A 321 -11.05 -24.67 -19.19
N LEU A 322 -10.28 -23.75 -18.61
CA LEU A 322 -9.68 -23.92 -17.29
C LEU A 322 -10.73 -23.90 -16.16
N ARG A 323 -11.80 -23.09 -16.30
CA ARG A 323 -12.95 -23.14 -15.39
C ARG A 323 -13.62 -24.51 -15.43
N ASN A 324 -13.87 -25.06 -16.62
CA ASN A 324 -14.44 -26.40 -16.73
C ASN A 324 -13.52 -27.48 -16.15
N ALA A 325 -12.22 -27.39 -16.43
CA ALA A 325 -11.22 -28.34 -15.93
C ALA A 325 -11.14 -28.38 -14.40
N THR A 326 -11.35 -27.22 -13.74
CA THR A 326 -11.23 -27.06 -12.28
C THR A 326 -12.57 -27.06 -11.55
N ALA A 327 -13.67 -27.45 -12.22
CA ALA A 327 -15.04 -27.35 -11.68
C ALA A 327 -15.36 -25.95 -11.12
N ASN A 328 -15.06 -24.93 -11.92
CA ASN A 328 -15.18 -23.50 -11.61
C ASN A 328 -14.33 -23.07 -10.40
N PHE A 329 -13.08 -23.53 -10.34
CA PHE A 329 -12.17 -23.29 -9.22
C PHE A 329 -12.78 -23.73 -7.87
N SER A 330 -13.41 -24.91 -7.86
CA SER A 330 -14.07 -25.45 -6.67
C SER A 330 -13.08 -25.58 -5.51
N PRO A 331 -13.46 -25.21 -4.27
CA PRO A 331 -12.66 -25.46 -3.07
C PRO A 331 -12.25 -26.94 -2.92
N ASN A 332 -13.07 -27.88 -3.36
CA ASN A 332 -12.79 -29.33 -3.27
C ASN A 332 -11.65 -29.78 -4.19
N ARG A 333 -11.28 -28.94 -5.16
CA ARG A 333 -10.14 -29.18 -6.07
C ARG A 333 -8.91 -28.35 -5.67
N LYS A 334 -8.93 -27.66 -4.54
CA LYS A 334 -7.80 -26.82 -4.11
C LYS A 334 -6.64 -27.69 -3.62
N LEU A 335 -5.49 -27.55 -4.26
CA LEU A 335 -4.25 -28.23 -3.86
C LEU A 335 -3.47 -27.43 -2.81
N GLY A 336 -3.57 -26.10 -2.84
CA GLY A 336 -2.87 -25.23 -1.90
C GLY A 336 -3.10 -23.75 -2.17
N ARG A 337 -2.72 -22.89 -1.21
CA ARG A 337 -2.71 -21.43 -1.34
C ARG A 337 -1.41 -20.88 -0.77
N GLY A 338 -0.69 -20.09 -1.55
CA GLY A 338 0.54 -19.41 -1.15
C GLY A 338 0.49 -17.91 -1.46
N GLY A 339 1.62 -17.22 -1.25
CA GLY A 339 1.75 -15.78 -1.55
C GLY A 339 1.56 -15.43 -3.03
N PHE A 340 1.74 -16.42 -3.92
CA PHE A 340 1.67 -16.28 -5.38
C PHE A 340 0.30 -16.67 -5.97
N GLY A 341 -0.68 -17.02 -5.15
CA GLY A 341 -2.02 -17.39 -5.59
C GLY A 341 -2.51 -18.74 -5.05
N THR A 342 -3.54 -19.27 -5.70
CA THR A 342 -4.18 -20.54 -5.32
C THR A 342 -4.03 -21.56 -6.43
N VAL A 343 -3.66 -22.79 -6.08
CA VAL A 343 -3.46 -23.89 -7.04
C VAL A 343 -4.63 -24.87 -6.93
N TYR A 344 -5.18 -25.24 -8.08
CA TYR A 344 -6.31 -26.16 -8.21
C TYR A 344 -5.95 -27.37 -9.07
N LEU A 345 -6.44 -28.55 -8.70
CA LEU A 345 -6.43 -29.74 -9.53
C LEU A 345 -7.44 -29.57 -10.67
N GLY A 346 -6.95 -29.64 -11.89
CA GLY A 346 -7.75 -29.60 -13.11
C GLY A 346 -7.61 -30.88 -13.92
N TYR A 347 -8.61 -31.17 -14.74
CA TYR A 347 -8.52 -32.23 -15.75
C TYR A 347 -8.78 -31.64 -17.14
N LEU A 348 -7.75 -31.61 -17.99
CA LEU A 348 -7.82 -31.10 -19.35
C LEU A 348 -8.35 -32.19 -20.29
N LYS A 349 -9.66 -32.19 -20.53
CA LYS A 349 -10.33 -33.17 -21.41
C LYS A 349 -9.65 -33.31 -22.78
N ARG A 350 -9.23 -32.20 -23.39
CA ARG A 350 -8.60 -32.18 -24.73
C ARG A 350 -7.28 -32.93 -24.78
N MET A 351 -6.55 -32.99 -23.66
CA MET A 351 -5.25 -33.63 -23.55
C MET A 351 -5.31 -34.94 -22.76
N ASN A 352 -6.48 -35.32 -22.24
CA ASN A 352 -6.67 -36.45 -21.34
C ASN A 352 -5.63 -36.47 -20.18
N MET A 353 -5.47 -35.32 -19.51
CA MET A 353 -4.37 -35.12 -18.56
C MET A 353 -4.81 -34.33 -17.34
N GLU A 354 -4.37 -34.77 -16.16
CA GLU A 354 -4.48 -34.02 -14.91
C GLU A 354 -3.42 -32.92 -14.85
N VAL A 355 -3.82 -31.75 -14.36
CA VAL A 355 -2.98 -30.56 -14.31
C VAL A 355 -3.14 -29.79 -13.01
N ALA A 356 -2.09 -29.07 -12.63
CA ALA A 356 -2.13 -28.09 -11.55
C ALA A 356 -2.35 -26.69 -12.16
N VAL A 357 -3.50 -26.08 -11.87
CA VAL A 357 -3.87 -24.74 -12.34
C VAL A 357 -3.61 -23.71 -11.24
N LYS A 358 -2.51 -22.95 -11.35
CA LYS A 358 -2.17 -21.84 -10.46
C LYS A 358 -2.91 -20.58 -10.92
N ARG A 359 -3.86 -20.11 -10.13
CA ARG A 359 -4.58 -18.84 -10.31
C ARG A 359 -3.88 -17.76 -9.49
N VAL A 360 -3.25 -16.80 -10.16
CA VAL A 360 -2.48 -15.72 -9.53
C VAL A 360 -3.43 -14.75 -8.83
N SER A 361 -3.08 -14.32 -7.62
CA SER A 361 -3.91 -13.40 -6.84
C SER A 361 -3.81 -11.97 -7.39
N THR A 362 -4.95 -11.37 -7.78
CA THR A 362 -5.01 -10.00 -8.31
C THR A 362 -5.44 -8.95 -7.28
N SER A 363 -5.84 -9.36 -6.06
CA SER A 363 -6.64 -8.53 -5.14
C SER A 363 -5.88 -7.54 -4.26
N SER A 364 -4.54 -7.51 -4.24
CA SER A 364 -3.80 -6.60 -3.34
C SER A 364 -2.53 -5.97 -3.93
N ASN A 365 -2.05 -6.40 -5.10
CA ASN A 365 -0.87 -5.86 -5.78
C ASN A 365 -0.85 -6.28 -7.26
N SER A 366 -1.84 -5.86 -8.06
CA SER A 366 -2.04 -6.33 -9.45
C SER A 366 -0.78 -6.28 -10.32
N ARG A 367 0.08 -5.25 -10.13
CA ARG A 367 1.36 -5.12 -10.85
C ARG A 367 2.38 -6.22 -10.51
N ARG A 368 2.38 -6.74 -9.29
CA ARG A 368 3.32 -7.77 -8.81
C ARG A 368 3.00 -9.14 -9.42
N GLY A 369 1.75 -9.59 -9.26
CA GLY A 369 1.31 -10.87 -9.81
C GLY A 369 1.44 -10.92 -11.34
N GLU A 370 1.23 -9.79 -12.01
CA GLU A 370 1.45 -9.62 -13.45
C GLU A 370 2.92 -9.83 -13.85
N GLN A 371 3.86 -9.25 -13.10
CA GLN A 371 5.29 -9.40 -13.36
C GLN A 371 5.79 -10.82 -13.09
N GLU A 372 5.35 -11.44 -11.99
CA GLU A 372 5.68 -12.82 -11.65
C GLU A 372 5.14 -13.78 -12.71
N PHE A 373 3.89 -13.58 -13.17
CA PHE A 373 3.31 -14.33 -14.28
C PHE A 373 4.14 -14.22 -15.56
N VAL A 374 4.49 -13.00 -15.99
CA VAL A 374 5.28 -12.78 -17.21
C VAL A 374 6.70 -13.36 -17.06
N ALA A 375 7.33 -13.24 -15.89
CA ALA A 375 8.64 -13.82 -15.62
C ALA A 375 8.60 -15.35 -15.69
N GLU A 376 7.58 -15.95 -15.09
CA GLU A 376 7.39 -17.39 -15.05
C GLU A 376 7.17 -17.96 -16.46
N VAL A 377 6.21 -17.43 -17.24
CA VAL A 377 5.98 -17.91 -18.63
C VAL A 377 7.22 -17.74 -19.50
N ASN A 378 7.93 -16.60 -19.43
CA ASN A 378 9.10 -16.36 -20.27
C ASN A 378 10.31 -17.24 -19.90
N THR A 379 10.47 -17.56 -18.63
CA THR A 379 11.64 -18.31 -18.14
C THR A 379 11.41 -19.80 -18.31
N ILE A 380 10.31 -20.33 -17.75
CA ILE A 380 10.08 -21.78 -17.71
C ILE A 380 9.71 -22.36 -19.07
N SER A 381 9.16 -21.56 -20.00
CA SER A 381 8.78 -22.03 -21.35
C SER A 381 9.95 -22.58 -22.17
N LYS A 382 11.19 -22.18 -21.85
CA LYS A 382 12.41 -22.56 -22.58
C LYS A 382 13.28 -23.55 -21.80
N LEU A 383 12.80 -24.01 -20.65
CA LEU A 383 13.51 -24.91 -19.77
C LEU A 383 12.89 -26.29 -19.87
N SER A 384 13.73 -27.31 -20.01
CA SER A 384 13.30 -28.71 -20.05
C SER A 384 14.36 -29.54 -19.34
N HIS A 385 13.99 -30.08 -18.17
CA HIS A 385 14.86 -30.90 -17.34
C HIS A 385 14.01 -31.84 -16.49
N ARG A 386 14.49 -33.07 -16.27
CA ARG A 386 13.75 -34.11 -15.53
C ARG A 386 13.40 -33.72 -14.08
N ASN A 387 14.14 -32.79 -13.49
CA ASN A 387 13.94 -32.29 -12.13
C ASN A 387 13.33 -30.88 -12.08
N LEU A 388 12.73 -30.40 -13.18
CA LEU A 388 11.97 -29.15 -13.22
C LEU A 388 10.50 -29.44 -13.54
N VAL A 389 9.60 -28.66 -12.94
CA VAL A 389 8.17 -28.70 -13.29
C VAL A 389 7.98 -28.20 -14.71
N LYS A 390 7.18 -28.90 -15.52
CA LYS A 390 6.85 -28.50 -16.88
C LYS A 390 5.63 -27.59 -16.91
N LEU A 391 5.77 -26.41 -17.53
CA LEU A 391 4.63 -25.54 -17.84
C LEU A 391 3.94 -26.05 -19.12
N ILE A 392 2.70 -26.52 -18.97
CA ILE A 392 1.87 -27.01 -20.06
C ILE A 392 1.25 -25.84 -20.82
N GLY A 393 0.84 -24.79 -20.09
CA GLY A 393 0.21 -23.64 -20.71
C GLY A 393 -0.14 -22.52 -19.75
N TRP A 394 -0.85 -21.54 -20.28
CA TRP A 394 -1.19 -20.31 -19.59
C TRP A 394 -2.51 -19.73 -20.10
N CYS A 395 -3.13 -18.87 -19.30
CA CYS A 395 -4.33 -18.13 -19.66
C CYS A 395 -4.23 -16.69 -19.15
N HIS A 396 -4.58 -15.75 -20.02
CA HIS A 396 -4.76 -14.34 -19.67
C HIS A 396 -6.03 -13.84 -20.35
N GLU A 397 -7.15 -13.84 -19.62
CA GLU A 397 -8.45 -13.36 -20.11
C GLU A 397 -9.24 -12.71 -18.96
N LYS A 398 -9.89 -11.57 -19.22
CA LYS A 398 -10.77 -10.88 -18.24
C LYS A 398 -10.09 -10.63 -16.87
N ASP A 399 -8.84 -10.15 -16.90
CA ASP A 399 -8.00 -9.89 -15.72
C ASP A 399 -7.67 -11.12 -14.87
N GLU A 400 -7.90 -12.34 -15.39
CA GLU A 400 -7.46 -13.58 -14.78
C GLU A 400 -6.11 -13.99 -15.36
N LEU A 401 -5.14 -14.27 -14.48
CA LEU A 401 -3.82 -14.78 -14.83
C LEU A 401 -3.70 -16.21 -14.29
N LEU A 402 -3.62 -17.19 -15.19
CA LEU A 402 -3.51 -18.61 -14.82
C LEU A 402 -2.33 -19.30 -15.49
N LEU A 403 -1.64 -20.13 -14.73
CA LEU A 403 -0.55 -20.98 -15.18
C LEU A 403 -0.96 -22.45 -15.01
N VAL A 404 -0.67 -23.28 -16.00
CA VAL A 404 -1.07 -24.69 -16.05
C VAL A 404 0.18 -25.54 -16.09
N TYR A 405 0.38 -26.33 -15.04
CA TYR A 405 1.52 -27.24 -14.88
C TYR A 405 1.06 -28.68 -14.88
N GLU A 406 2.01 -29.58 -15.11
CA GLU A 406 1.83 -31.00 -14.84
C GLU A 406 1.43 -31.22 -13.36
N TYR A 407 0.48 -32.13 -13.15
CA TYR A 407 0.05 -32.51 -11.80
C TYR A 407 0.95 -33.61 -11.24
N PHE A 408 1.27 -33.50 -9.95
CA PHE A 408 2.13 -34.42 -9.24
C PHE A 408 1.40 -34.94 -7.98
N PRO A 409 1.16 -36.27 -7.88
CA PRO A 409 0.23 -36.83 -6.89
C PRO A 409 0.74 -36.75 -5.45
N MET A 410 2.07 -36.83 -5.24
CA MET A 410 2.66 -36.74 -3.90
C MET A 410 2.66 -35.30 -3.36
N GLY A 411 2.33 -34.31 -4.20
CA GLY A 411 2.24 -32.91 -3.79
C GLY A 411 3.61 -32.30 -3.50
N SER A 412 3.62 -31.26 -2.65
CA SER A 412 4.81 -30.51 -2.29
C SER A 412 5.56 -31.16 -1.13
N LEU A 413 6.90 -31.07 -1.16
CA LEU A 413 7.79 -31.73 -0.19
C LEU A 413 7.55 -31.26 1.24
N ASP A 414 7.24 -29.98 1.45
CA ASP A 414 6.94 -29.43 2.78
C ASP A 414 5.79 -30.17 3.49
N LYS A 415 4.77 -30.59 2.74
CA LYS A 415 3.63 -31.32 3.30
C LYS A 415 4.01 -32.72 3.78
N LEU A 416 4.96 -33.36 3.10
CA LEU A 416 5.45 -34.69 3.47
C LEU A 416 6.50 -34.60 4.58
N LEU A 417 7.39 -33.61 4.51
CA LEU A 417 8.48 -33.39 5.46
C LEU A 417 7.97 -32.97 6.85
N TYR A 418 6.84 -32.27 6.92
CA TYR A 418 6.22 -31.81 8.18
C TYR A 418 4.88 -32.46 8.47
N ALA A 419 4.58 -33.59 7.83
CA ALA A 419 3.36 -34.33 8.11
C ALA A 419 3.34 -34.75 9.58
N ASP A 420 2.22 -34.50 10.27
CA ASP A 420 2.04 -34.95 11.64
C ASP A 420 1.85 -36.48 11.62
N ALA A 421 2.79 -37.21 12.23
CA ALA A 421 2.79 -38.67 12.28
C ALA A 421 1.48 -39.25 12.88
N ARG A 422 0.72 -38.43 13.63
CA ARG A 422 -0.56 -38.83 14.25
C ARG A 422 -1.78 -38.65 13.35
N ALA A 423 -1.69 -37.91 12.24
CA ALA A 423 -2.83 -37.52 11.42
C ALA A 423 -3.03 -38.36 10.14
N SER A 424 -2.09 -39.25 9.81
CA SER A 424 -2.14 -40.10 8.61
C SER A 424 -2.25 -41.57 8.98
N ALA A 425 -3.25 -42.28 8.46
CA ALA A 425 -3.48 -43.72 8.66
C ALA A 425 -2.41 -44.63 8.02
N SER A 426 -1.44 -44.03 7.34
CA SER A 426 -0.19 -44.65 6.87
C SER A 426 0.90 -43.57 6.84
N PRO A 427 2.10 -43.79 7.39
CA PRO A 427 3.13 -42.75 7.41
C PRO A 427 3.58 -42.42 5.98
N PRO A 428 3.80 -41.13 5.62
CA PRO A 428 4.50 -40.82 4.39
C PRO A 428 5.95 -41.29 4.54
N GLU A 429 6.28 -42.32 3.78
CA GLU A 429 7.51 -43.11 3.80
C GLU A 429 8.69 -42.31 3.19
N LEU A 430 9.04 -41.13 3.74
CA LEU A 430 10.23 -40.35 3.36
C LEU A 430 11.50 -40.97 3.99
N THR A 431 11.86 -42.16 3.49
CA THR A 431 13.11 -42.87 3.84
C THR A 431 14.33 -42.03 3.52
N TRP A 432 15.48 -42.40 4.11
CA TRP A 432 16.76 -41.77 3.80
C TRP A 432 17.05 -41.73 2.29
N GLU A 433 16.87 -42.86 1.60
CA GLU A 433 17.13 -42.97 0.16
C GLU A 433 16.30 -41.96 -0.65
N ARG A 434 15.01 -41.80 -0.31
CA ARG A 434 14.12 -40.83 -0.97
C ARG A 434 14.57 -39.40 -0.67
N ARG A 435 14.92 -39.08 0.58
CA ARG A 435 15.43 -37.75 0.96
C ARG A 435 16.71 -37.40 0.22
N TYR A 436 17.67 -38.32 0.17
CA TYR A 436 18.93 -38.14 -0.53
C TYR A 436 18.70 -37.91 -2.03
N ARG A 437 17.84 -38.74 -2.67
CA ARG A 437 17.45 -38.58 -4.08
C ARG A 437 16.78 -37.24 -4.36
N ILE A 438 15.97 -36.73 -3.45
CA ILE A 438 15.34 -35.40 -3.54
C ILE A 438 16.40 -34.30 -3.54
N VAL A 439 17.36 -34.34 -2.60
CA VAL A 439 18.48 -33.39 -2.54
C VAL A 439 19.29 -33.41 -3.84
N CYS A 440 19.63 -34.61 -4.34
CA CYS A 440 20.30 -34.79 -5.64
C CYS A 440 19.49 -34.21 -6.80
N GLY A 441 18.18 -34.43 -6.83
CA GLY A 441 17.29 -33.94 -7.87
C GLY A 441 17.23 -32.41 -7.92
N VAL A 442 17.13 -31.75 -6.76
CA VAL A 442 17.14 -30.28 -6.68
C VAL A 442 18.53 -29.72 -7.03
N ALA A 443 19.61 -30.37 -6.60
CA ALA A 443 20.96 -29.97 -7.01
C ALA A 443 21.13 -30.03 -8.54
N SER A 444 20.66 -31.13 -9.16
CA SER A 444 20.69 -31.33 -10.61
C SER A 444 19.83 -30.29 -11.35
N ALA A 445 18.67 -29.91 -10.80
CA ALA A 445 17.85 -28.85 -11.35
C ALA A 445 18.57 -27.49 -11.35
N LEU A 446 19.21 -27.13 -10.22
CA LEU A 446 19.93 -25.87 -10.11
C LEU A 446 21.19 -25.83 -10.97
N ASP A 447 21.95 -26.94 -11.07
CA ASP A 447 23.07 -27.03 -12.00
C ASP A 447 22.62 -26.83 -13.46
N TYR A 448 21.48 -27.41 -13.84
CA TYR A 448 20.90 -27.15 -15.16
C TYR A 448 20.57 -25.67 -15.34
N LEU A 449 19.93 -25.00 -14.38
CA LEU A 449 19.61 -23.56 -14.47
C LEU A 449 20.87 -22.68 -14.54
N HIS A 450 21.91 -23.03 -13.79
CA HIS A 450 23.13 -22.23 -13.68
C HIS A 450 24.09 -22.45 -14.84
N HIS A 451 24.18 -23.67 -15.35
CA HIS A 451 25.21 -24.07 -16.32
C HIS A 451 24.68 -24.82 -17.55
N GLY A 452 23.57 -25.57 -17.43
CA GLY A 452 23.04 -26.44 -18.48
C GLY A 452 22.08 -25.78 -19.47
N SER A 453 21.37 -24.72 -19.08
CA SER A 453 20.42 -24.01 -19.93
C SER A 453 21.10 -23.01 -20.86
N SER A 454 20.45 -22.69 -21.99
CA SER A 454 20.98 -21.78 -23.02
C SER A 454 21.33 -20.40 -22.47
N LYS A 455 20.54 -19.92 -21.51
CA LYS A 455 20.82 -18.73 -20.69
C LYS A 455 20.93 -19.15 -19.23
N ARG A 456 21.77 -18.47 -18.46
CA ARG A 456 21.84 -18.72 -17.01
C ARG A 456 20.56 -18.21 -16.35
N VAL A 457 20.00 -18.97 -15.42
CA VAL A 457 18.75 -18.63 -14.73
C VAL A 457 18.98 -18.71 -13.22
N LEU A 458 18.65 -17.63 -12.51
CA LEU A 458 18.57 -17.62 -11.05
C LEU A 458 17.15 -17.98 -10.63
N HIS A 459 16.99 -18.92 -9.69
CA HIS A 459 15.70 -19.36 -9.19
C HIS A 459 15.12 -18.41 -8.14
N ARG A 460 15.93 -18.04 -7.13
CA ARG A 460 15.64 -17.07 -6.06
C ARG A 460 14.59 -17.45 -5.01
N ASP A 461 13.90 -18.59 -5.16
CA ASP A 461 12.96 -19.09 -4.14
C ASP A 461 13.06 -20.62 -3.96
N VAL A 462 14.27 -21.14 -3.74
CA VAL A 462 14.48 -22.57 -3.47
C VAL A 462 14.06 -22.88 -2.02
N LYS A 463 13.04 -23.75 -1.85
CA LYS A 463 12.50 -24.19 -0.56
C LYS A 463 11.59 -25.43 -0.75
N PRO A 464 11.29 -26.21 0.30
CA PRO A 464 10.49 -27.43 0.17
C PRO A 464 9.07 -27.22 -0.40
N SER A 465 8.42 -26.09 -0.11
CA SER A 465 7.08 -25.80 -0.67
C SER A 465 7.06 -25.54 -2.17
N ASN A 466 8.23 -25.28 -2.77
CA ASN A 466 8.41 -25.11 -4.22
C ASN A 466 8.96 -26.38 -4.91
N VAL A 467 9.16 -27.47 -4.15
CA VAL A 467 9.57 -28.77 -4.69
C VAL A 467 8.38 -29.71 -4.63
N VAL A 468 7.93 -30.19 -5.79
CA VAL A 468 6.86 -31.19 -5.89
C VAL A 468 7.44 -32.55 -6.27
N LEU A 469 6.77 -33.62 -5.86
CA LEU A 469 7.25 -35.00 -6.04
C LEU A 469 6.33 -35.78 -6.97
N ASP A 470 6.92 -36.51 -7.92
CA ASP A 470 6.17 -37.49 -8.72
C ASP A 470 5.85 -38.77 -7.93
N ALA A 471 5.18 -39.73 -8.58
CA ALA A 471 4.75 -40.97 -7.94
C ALA A 471 5.92 -41.81 -7.39
N ASP A 472 7.12 -41.63 -7.95
CA ASP A 472 8.36 -42.32 -7.55
C ASP A 472 9.22 -41.48 -6.58
N TYR A 473 8.64 -40.41 -6.02
CA TYR A 473 9.29 -39.46 -5.11
C TYR A 473 10.48 -38.71 -5.74
N ASN A 474 10.56 -38.59 -7.08
CA ASN A 474 11.57 -37.75 -7.70
C ASN A 474 11.20 -36.27 -7.60
N ALA A 475 12.17 -35.45 -7.22
CA ALA A 475 11.98 -34.01 -7.04
C ALA A 475 11.83 -33.27 -8.38
N LYS A 476 10.84 -32.38 -8.44
CA LYS A 476 10.64 -31.38 -9.48
C LYS A 476 10.61 -29.99 -8.84
N LEU A 477 11.61 -29.17 -9.14
CA LEU A 477 11.65 -27.78 -8.69
C LEU A 477 10.71 -26.93 -9.54
N GLY A 478 9.85 -26.14 -8.89
CA GLY A 478 8.87 -25.25 -9.51
C GLY A 478 8.85 -23.86 -8.90
N ASP A 479 7.85 -23.07 -9.30
CA ASP A 479 7.64 -21.65 -8.94
C ASP A 479 8.77 -20.71 -9.41
N PHE A 480 8.68 -20.33 -10.69
CA PHE A 480 9.66 -19.44 -11.34
C PHE A 480 9.24 -17.97 -11.30
N GLY A 481 8.27 -17.58 -10.46
CA GLY A 481 7.76 -16.21 -10.39
C GLY A 481 8.83 -15.16 -10.04
N LEU A 482 9.83 -15.55 -9.24
CA LEU A 482 10.97 -14.69 -8.87
C LEU A 482 12.20 -14.88 -9.78
N ALA A 483 12.16 -15.85 -10.70
CA ALA A 483 13.31 -16.25 -11.50
C ALA A 483 13.81 -15.13 -12.41
N ARG A 484 15.12 -15.09 -12.66
CA ARG A 484 15.76 -14.06 -13.50
C ARG A 484 16.77 -14.69 -14.46
N VAL A 485 16.72 -14.26 -15.71
CA VAL A 485 17.65 -14.69 -16.76
C VAL A 485 18.87 -13.78 -16.76
N VAL A 486 20.06 -14.36 -16.63
CA VAL A 486 21.37 -13.71 -16.60
C VAL A 486 22.03 -13.91 -17.96
N GLN A 487 22.41 -12.81 -18.63
CA GLN A 487 23.18 -12.89 -19.86
C GLN A 487 24.62 -13.36 -19.56
N ARG A 488 25.26 -14.09 -20.48
CA ARG A 488 26.57 -14.74 -20.24
C ARG A 488 27.78 -13.79 -20.34
N ASP A 489 27.53 -12.50 -20.51
CA ASP A 489 28.46 -11.43 -20.90
C ASP A 489 29.22 -10.80 -19.72
N GLY A 490 29.80 -11.66 -18.87
CA GLY A 490 30.76 -11.26 -17.83
C GLY A 490 30.15 -10.63 -16.57
N ALA A 491 28.84 -10.40 -16.52
CA ALA A 491 28.15 -9.97 -15.30
C ALA A 491 28.16 -11.10 -14.26
N THR A 492 28.69 -10.84 -13.06
CA THR A 492 28.82 -11.83 -11.97
C THR A 492 27.61 -11.86 -11.03
N HIS A 493 26.77 -10.83 -11.05
CA HIS A 493 25.61 -10.69 -10.17
C HIS A 493 24.52 -9.83 -10.82
N TYR A 494 23.30 -9.98 -10.33
CA TYR A 494 22.14 -9.17 -10.68
C TYR A 494 21.74 -8.30 -9.49
N SER A 495 21.88 -6.98 -9.64
CA SER A 495 21.32 -6.02 -8.69
C SER A 495 19.82 -5.88 -8.94
N THR A 496 19.01 -6.23 -7.94
CA THR A 496 17.61 -5.84 -7.90
C THR A 496 17.42 -4.77 -6.83
N ARG A 497 16.73 -3.68 -7.15
CA ARG A 497 16.43 -2.61 -6.16
C ARG A 497 15.56 -3.07 -4.98
N ALA A 498 15.03 -4.28 -5.01
CA ALA A 498 14.21 -4.85 -3.95
C ALA A 498 14.68 -6.25 -3.54
N VAL A 499 14.84 -6.43 -2.23
CA VAL A 499 15.01 -7.71 -1.57
C VAL A 499 13.78 -8.58 -1.87
N ALA A 500 13.99 -9.75 -2.48
CA ALA A 500 12.94 -10.70 -2.81
C ALA A 500 13.41 -12.14 -2.58
N GLY A 501 12.51 -12.96 -2.04
CA GLY A 501 12.75 -14.35 -1.65
C GLY A 501 12.10 -14.67 -0.31
N THR A 502 12.20 -15.93 0.11
CA THR A 502 11.74 -16.35 1.43
C THR A 502 12.83 -16.10 2.47
N ARG A 503 12.57 -15.23 3.46
CA ARG A 503 13.57 -14.69 4.41
C ARG A 503 14.52 -15.73 5.01
N ALA A 504 14.01 -16.92 5.35
CA ALA A 504 14.80 -17.98 5.98
C ALA A 504 15.83 -18.66 5.05
N TYR A 505 15.71 -18.48 3.74
CA TYR A 505 16.59 -19.07 2.71
C TYR A 505 17.48 -18.01 2.04
N MET A 506 17.38 -16.73 2.46
CA MET A 506 18.13 -15.65 1.84
C MET A 506 19.58 -15.64 2.35
N ALA A 507 20.52 -15.58 1.41
CA ALA A 507 21.93 -15.37 1.74
C ALA A 507 22.16 -13.99 2.37
N TYR A 508 23.17 -13.87 3.24
CA TYR A 508 23.48 -12.63 3.97
C TYR A 508 23.66 -11.43 3.04
N GLU A 509 24.49 -11.59 2.01
CA GLU A 509 24.74 -10.53 1.03
C GLU A 509 23.45 -10.13 0.28
N SER A 510 22.56 -11.08 0.00
CA SER A 510 21.29 -10.80 -0.68
C SER A 510 20.33 -10.02 0.22
N PHE A 511 20.30 -10.36 1.51
CA PHE A 511 19.49 -9.66 2.51
C PHE A 511 19.91 -8.20 2.67
N PHE A 512 21.22 -7.93 2.72
CA PHE A 512 21.75 -6.57 2.90
C PHE A 512 21.80 -5.74 1.61
N THR A 513 22.10 -6.34 0.46
CA THR A 513 22.28 -5.61 -0.81
C THR A 513 21.06 -5.61 -1.73
N GLY A 514 20.13 -6.55 -1.54
CA GLY A 514 19.11 -6.86 -2.55
C GLY A 514 19.66 -7.49 -3.84
N ARG A 515 20.93 -7.89 -3.88
CA ARG A 515 21.56 -8.55 -5.03
C ARG A 515 21.28 -10.05 -5.03
N ALA A 516 21.09 -10.59 -6.22
CA ALA A 516 20.98 -12.03 -6.46
C ALA A 516 22.14 -12.48 -7.36
N SER A 517 22.75 -13.60 -7.04
CA SER A 517 23.79 -14.26 -7.84
C SER A 517 23.58 -15.77 -7.83
N LEU A 518 24.41 -16.50 -8.58
CA LEU A 518 24.42 -17.96 -8.52
C LEU A 518 24.65 -18.44 -7.07
N ASP A 519 25.53 -17.75 -6.34
CA ASP A 519 25.86 -18.07 -4.95
C ASP A 519 24.68 -17.89 -4.00
N THR A 520 23.72 -17.01 -4.32
CA THR A 520 22.51 -16.83 -3.51
C THR A 520 21.56 -18.03 -3.64
N ASP A 521 21.48 -18.65 -4.83
CA ASP A 521 20.74 -19.90 -5.03
C ASP A 521 21.46 -21.08 -4.36
N VAL A 522 22.80 -21.09 -4.40
CA VAL A 522 23.62 -22.10 -3.69
C VAL A 522 23.36 -22.05 -2.19
N PHE A 523 23.31 -20.85 -1.60
CA PHE A 523 22.98 -20.70 -0.18
C PHE A 523 21.58 -21.22 0.14
N ALA A 524 20.58 -20.86 -0.67
CA ALA A 524 19.21 -21.35 -0.51
C ALA A 524 19.13 -22.88 -0.63
N PHE A 525 19.90 -23.48 -1.54
CA PHE A 525 20.06 -24.93 -1.65
C PHE A 525 20.67 -25.55 -0.38
N GLY A 526 21.68 -24.92 0.23
CA GLY A 526 22.27 -25.41 1.48
C GLY A 526 21.26 -25.44 2.63
N VAL A 527 20.46 -24.39 2.77
CA VAL A 527 19.37 -24.33 3.77
C VAL A 527 18.31 -25.40 3.48
N PHE A 528 17.90 -25.54 2.21
CA PHE A 528 16.97 -26.57 1.76
C PHE A 528 17.50 -27.98 2.07
N ALA A 529 18.78 -28.26 1.79
CA ALA A 529 19.38 -29.55 2.08
C ALA A 529 19.36 -29.85 3.58
N MET A 530 19.79 -28.90 4.43
CA MET A 530 19.70 -29.07 5.90
C MET A 530 18.28 -29.36 6.38
N GLU A 531 17.29 -28.68 5.82
CA GLU A 531 15.88 -28.85 6.16
C GLU A 531 15.39 -30.27 5.81
N VAL A 532 15.78 -30.80 4.65
CA VAL A 532 15.47 -32.19 4.24
C VAL A 532 16.19 -33.23 5.08
N LEU A 533 17.47 -33.00 5.40
CA LEU A 533 18.29 -33.91 6.20
C LEU A 533 17.80 -34.01 7.65
N SER A 534 17.37 -32.88 8.23
CA SER A 534 17.00 -32.78 9.64
C SER A 534 15.49 -32.89 9.91
N GLY A 535 14.65 -32.75 8.89
CA GLY A 535 13.19 -32.69 9.05
C GLY A 535 12.68 -31.44 9.77
N ARG A 536 13.53 -30.42 9.97
CA ARG A 536 13.21 -29.23 10.79
C ARG A 536 12.98 -28.01 9.90
N LYS A 537 11.94 -27.22 10.18
CA LYS A 537 11.76 -25.92 9.52
C LYS A 537 12.82 -24.92 9.99
N PRO A 538 13.40 -24.09 9.09
CA PRO A 538 14.37 -23.05 9.41
C PRO A 538 13.92 -22.02 10.45
N SER A 539 12.60 -21.78 10.57
CA SER A 539 12.02 -20.83 11.52
C SER A 539 11.69 -21.44 12.89
N SER A 540 11.85 -22.75 13.07
CA SER A 540 11.66 -23.40 14.37
C SER A 540 12.86 -23.05 15.23
N SER A 541 12.67 -22.31 16.32
CA SER A 541 13.72 -22.11 17.31
C SER A 541 14.19 -23.46 17.84
N VAL A 542 15.43 -23.85 17.56
CA VAL A 542 16.02 -25.02 18.21
C VAL A 542 16.38 -24.61 19.64
N SER A 543 15.68 -25.17 20.63
CA SER A 543 16.08 -25.05 22.03
C SER A 543 17.18 -26.06 22.31
N TYR A 544 18.41 -25.59 22.45
CA TYR A 544 19.52 -26.41 22.90
C TYR A 544 19.46 -26.56 24.44
N ARG A 545 19.42 -27.80 24.94
CA ARG A 545 19.76 -28.12 26.33
C ARG A 545 21.26 -28.37 26.35
N ASP A 546 22.00 -27.54 27.07
CA ASP A 546 23.40 -27.79 27.35
C ASP A 546 23.48 -29.03 28.24
N GLY A 547 24.03 -30.11 27.69
CA GLY A 547 24.14 -31.39 28.39
C GLY A 547 25.37 -31.41 29.27
N GLY A 548 25.14 -31.32 30.57
CA GLY A 548 26.15 -31.44 31.62
C GLY A 548 25.50 -31.07 32.95
N ASP A 549 24.70 -32.00 33.48
CA ASP A 549 24.50 -32.30 34.92
C ASP A 549 23.21 -33.13 35.04
N ASP A 550 23.40 -34.44 35.25
CA ASP A 550 22.37 -35.41 35.66
C ASP A 550 21.99 -35.17 37.13
N ASP A 551 21.37 -34.03 37.43
CA ASP A 551 20.75 -33.81 38.74
C ASP A 551 19.26 -33.47 38.58
N ASP A 552 18.44 -34.41 39.04
CA ASP A 552 16.98 -34.35 39.17
C ASP A 552 16.56 -33.23 40.14
N ASP A 553 16.49 -31.99 39.67
CA ASP A 553 15.77 -30.92 40.41
C ASP A 553 14.72 -30.23 39.54
N GLU A 554 13.46 -30.58 39.82
CA GLU A 554 12.22 -30.16 39.18
C GLU A 554 11.83 -28.69 39.52
N SER A 555 12.81 -27.79 39.68
CA SER A 555 12.56 -26.44 40.19
C SER A 555 13.17 -25.26 39.41
N THR A 556 13.92 -25.46 38.31
CA THR A 556 14.50 -24.34 37.53
C THR A 556 13.89 -24.14 36.13
N SER A 557 12.68 -23.58 36.07
CA SER A 557 11.96 -23.23 34.84
C SER A 557 12.55 -22.05 34.03
N PHE A 558 13.80 -21.63 34.27
CA PHE A 558 14.41 -20.42 33.64
C PHE A 558 15.58 -20.67 32.67
N ARG A 559 16.06 -21.91 32.46
CA ARG A 559 17.06 -22.21 31.42
C ARG A 559 16.42 -22.72 30.12
N ARG A 560 15.59 -21.89 29.45
CA ARG A 560 15.19 -22.14 28.05
C ARG A 560 16.30 -21.63 27.13
N GLY A 561 17.02 -22.54 26.46
CA GLY A 561 18.12 -22.22 25.55
C GLY A 561 17.75 -21.20 24.46
N HIS A 562 18.74 -20.41 24.01
CA HIS A 562 18.54 -19.39 22.99
C HIS A 562 18.08 -20.01 21.66
N PRO A 563 17.09 -19.40 20.98
CA PRO A 563 16.62 -19.88 19.68
C PRO A 563 17.74 -19.77 18.64
N MET A 564 18.19 -20.91 18.12
CA MET A 564 19.26 -20.98 17.11
C MET A 564 18.69 -21.30 15.73
N TYR A 565 19.17 -20.61 14.68
CA TYR A 565 18.81 -20.91 13.30
C TYR A 565 19.39 -22.27 12.87
N ILE A 566 18.73 -22.96 11.93
CA ILE A 566 19.10 -24.32 11.49
C ILE A 566 20.56 -24.43 11.03
N VAL A 567 21.09 -23.41 10.35
CA VAL A 567 22.48 -23.37 9.88
C VAL A 567 23.46 -23.26 11.04
N ASP A 568 23.20 -22.38 12.02
CA ASP A 568 24.05 -22.22 13.20
C ASP A 568 24.08 -23.50 14.04
N TRP A 569 22.92 -24.14 14.18
CA TRP A 569 22.78 -25.42 14.88
C TRP A 569 23.59 -26.54 14.23
N ALA A 570 23.46 -26.72 12.92
CA ALA A 570 24.20 -27.74 12.18
C ALA A 570 25.71 -27.47 12.19
N TRP A 571 26.11 -26.19 12.09
CA TRP A 571 27.53 -25.82 12.12
C TRP A 571 28.17 -26.14 13.47
N ARG A 572 27.45 -25.91 14.58
CA ARG A 572 27.91 -26.26 15.92
C ARG A 572 28.10 -27.77 16.08
N LEU A 573 27.10 -28.56 15.69
CA LEU A 573 27.20 -30.03 15.74
C LEU A 573 28.38 -30.55 14.91
N TYR A 574 28.61 -29.98 13.72
CA TYR A 574 29.77 -30.31 12.90
C TYR A 574 31.09 -29.95 13.60
N GLY A 575 31.18 -28.76 14.20
CA GLY A 575 32.36 -28.32 14.96
C GLY A 575 32.69 -29.19 16.18
N GLU A 576 31.66 -29.79 16.80
CA GLU A 576 31.78 -30.74 17.92
C GLU A 576 32.09 -32.18 17.46
N GLY A 577 32.26 -32.43 16.15
CA GLY A 577 32.45 -33.79 15.61
C GLY A 577 31.19 -34.64 15.60
N ARG A 578 30.01 -34.02 15.75
CA ARG A 578 28.69 -34.65 15.87
C ARG A 578 27.81 -34.40 14.65
N ALA A 579 28.39 -34.31 13.46
CA ALA A 579 27.67 -33.97 12.23
C ALA A 579 26.46 -34.89 11.95
N LEU A 580 26.56 -36.18 12.31
CA LEU A 580 25.48 -37.17 12.14
C LEU A 580 24.23 -36.87 13.00
N HIS A 581 24.36 -36.09 14.08
CA HIS A 581 23.21 -35.67 14.91
C HIS A 581 22.30 -34.66 14.20
N VAL A 582 22.69 -34.18 13.01
CA VAL A 582 21.82 -33.37 12.15
C VAL A 582 20.67 -34.21 11.59
N ALA A 583 20.84 -35.52 11.47
CA ALA A 583 19.85 -36.43 10.93
C ALA A 583 18.49 -36.30 11.63
N ASP A 584 17.42 -36.35 10.83
CA ASP A 584 16.06 -36.37 11.35
C ASP A 584 15.84 -37.58 12.27
N ALA A 585 15.34 -37.31 13.48
CA ALA A 585 15.01 -38.35 14.46
C ALA A 585 13.96 -39.34 13.91
N ALA A 586 13.11 -38.91 12.96
CA ALA A 586 12.15 -39.79 12.30
C ALA A 586 12.80 -40.89 11.44
N LEU A 587 14.08 -40.76 11.08
CA LEU A 587 14.81 -41.82 10.38
C LEU A 587 15.25 -42.95 11.32
N ASN A 588 15.21 -42.75 12.65
CA ASN A 588 15.57 -43.75 13.65
C ASN A 588 16.92 -44.46 13.41
N GLY A 589 17.91 -43.73 12.88
CA GLY A 589 19.23 -44.27 12.54
C GLY A 589 19.31 -45.02 11.20
N ASP A 590 18.21 -45.15 10.46
CA ASP A 590 18.16 -45.81 9.16
C ASP A 590 18.58 -44.84 8.04
N PHE A 591 19.88 -44.57 7.95
CA PHE A 591 20.50 -43.79 6.89
C PHE A 591 21.95 -44.21 6.65
N ASP A 592 22.44 -43.95 5.44
CA ASP A 592 23.86 -44.13 5.12
C ASP A 592 24.68 -43.03 5.81
N HIS A 593 25.57 -43.44 6.72
CA HIS A 593 26.37 -42.52 7.53
C HIS A 593 27.34 -41.68 6.70
N GLU A 594 27.99 -42.27 5.68
CA GLU A 594 28.95 -41.55 4.83
C GLU A 594 28.21 -40.53 3.95
N GLN A 595 27.08 -40.92 3.37
CA GLN A 595 26.24 -40.02 2.58
C GLN A 595 25.65 -38.89 3.43
N MET A 596 25.22 -39.18 4.66
CA MET A 596 24.72 -38.19 5.61
C MET A 596 25.79 -37.17 5.95
N GLU A 597 26.97 -37.61 6.36
CA GLU A 597 28.07 -36.72 6.70
C GLU A 597 28.50 -35.88 5.49
N CYS A 598 28.61 -36.50 4.32
CA CYS A 598 28.89 -35.83 3.05
C CYS A 598 27.86 -34.73 2.75
N ALA A 599 26.57 -35.04 2.88
CA ALA A 599 25.49 -34.09 2.62
C ALA A 599 25.47 -32.93 3.62
N VAL A 600 25.72 -33.19 4.91
CA VAL A 600 25.83 -32.15 5.95
C VAL A 600 27.00 -31.21 5.65
N ARG A 601 28.18 -31.75 5.33
CA ARG A 601 29.37 -30.96 4.98
C ARG A 601 29.14 -30.12 3.73
N LEU A 602 28.52 -30.68 2.70
CA LEU A 602 28.15 -29.94 1.50
C LEU A 602 27.14 -28.83 1.81
N ALA A 603 26.10 -29.11 2.60
CA ALA A 603 25.10 -28.12 2.96
C ALA A 603 25.70 -26.95 3.75
N LEU A 604 26.62 -27.23 4.68
CA LEU A 604 27.39 -26.21 5.40
C LEU A 604 28.27 -25.37 4.47
N ALA A 605 28.98 -26.01 3.52
CA ALA A 605 29.79 -25.31 2.52
C ALA A 605 28.93 -24.42 1.61
N CYS A 606 27.74 -24.88 1.20
CA CYS A 606 26.75 -24.07 0.48
C CYS A 606 26.25 -22.89 1.33
N CYS A 607 26.09 -23.08 2.64
CA CYS A 607 25.69 -22.03 3.58
C CYS A 607 26.84 -21.14 4.06
N HIS A 608 28.02 -21.23 3.46
CA HIS A 608 29.16 -20.42 3.88
C HIS A 608 28.81 -18.92 3.82
N PRO A 609 29.05 -18.13 4.89
CA PRO A 609 28.65 -16.73 4.92
C PRO A 609 29.21 -15.92 3.75
N ASN A 610 30.49 -16.14 3.41
CA ASN A 610 31.14 -15.49 2.28
C ASN A 610 30.81 -16.20 0.94
N PRO A 611 30.23 -15.51 -0.07
CA PRO A 611 29.77 -16.13 -1.32
C PRO A 611 30.85 -16.87 -2.11
N ARG A 612 32.05 -16.29 -2.19
CA ARG A 612 33.18 -16.85 -2.97
C ARG A 612 33.73 -18.17 -2.43
N ALA A 613 33.39 -18.52 -1.19
CA ALA A 613 33.79 -19.78 -0.57
C ALA A 613 32.74 -20.88 -0.75
N ARG A 614 31.58 -20.57 -1.34
CA ARG A 614 30.53 -21.55 -1.62
C ARG A 614 30.91 -22.38 -2.86
N PRO A 615 30.62 -23.69 -2.88
CA PRO A 615 30.81 -24.50 -4.08
C PRO A 615 29.80 -24.11 -5.17
N SER A 616 30.14 -24.36 -6.43
CA SER A 616 29.15 -24.25 -7.52
C SER A 616 28.11 -25.37 -7.43
N MET A 617 26.91 -25.19 -8.00
CA MET A 617 25.92 -26.27 -8.07
C MET A 617 26.41 -27.48 -8.87
N ARG A 618 27.31 -27.29 -9.84
CA ARG A 618 27.98 -28.40 -10.54
C ARG A 618 28.82 -29.23 -9.59
N THR A 619 29.60 -28.57 -8.74
CA THR A 619 30.40 -29.22 -7.70
C THR A 619 29.49 -29.94 -6.70
N ALA A 620 28.40 -29.30 -6.27
CA ALA A 620 27.43 -29.92 -5.37
C ALA A 620 26.84 -31.22 -5.95
N VAL A 621 26.49 -31.23 -7.23
CA VAL A 621 26.04 -32.47 -7.91
C VAL A 621 27.13 -33.54 -7.90
N GLN A 622 28.38 -33.21 -8.24
CA GLN A 622 29.49 -34.18 -8.24
C GLN A 622 29.74 -34.78 -6.85
N VAL A 623 29.64 -33.98 -5.80
CA VAL A 623 29.79 -34.44 -4.41
C VAL A 623 28.67 -35.41 -4.04
N LEU A 624 27.42 -35.06 -4.33
CA LEU A 624 26.25 -35.88 -3.98
C LEU A 624 26.17 -37.21 -4.75
N ILE A 625 26.77 -37.32 -5.92
CA ILE A 625 26.84 -38.59 -6.68
C ILE A 625 28.13 -39.39 -6.39
N GLY A 626 28.96 -38.94 -5.44
CA GLY A 626 30.23 -39.59 -5.10
C GLY A 626 31.36 -39.37 -6.13
N GLY A 627 31.17 -38.48 -7.11
CA GLY A 627 32.17 -38.14 -8.13
C GLY A 627 33.25 -37.15 -7.66
N ALA A 628 33.05 -36.50 -6.52
CA ALA A 628 34.01 -35.60 -5.90
C ALA A 628 33.95 -35.70 -4.36
N LYS A 629 35.06 -35.39 -3.69
CA LYS A 629 35.07 -35.30 -2.22
C LYS A 629 34.27 -34.09 -1.74
N ALA A 630 33.54 -34.26 -0.64
CA ALA A 630 32.83 -33.16 0.01
C ALA A 630 33.81 -32.05 0.43
N PRO A 631 33.43 -30.77 0.31
CA PRO A 631 34.22 -29.68 0.88
C PRO A 631 34.44 -29.87 2.39
N GLU A 632 35.45 -29.20 2.94
CA GLU A 632 35.71 -29.15 4.37
C GLU A 632 35.31 -27.76 4.90
N PRO A 633 34.08 -27.58 5.41
CA PRO A 633 33.74 -26.36 6.11
C PRO A 633 34.65 -26.17 7.33
N PRO A 634 34.97 -24.93 7.72
CA PRO A 634 35.66 -24.66 8.97
C PRO A 634 34.83 -25.15 10.17
N PHE A 635 35.47 -25.66 11.21
CA PHE A 635 34.80 -26.20 12.41
C PHE A 635 33.97 -25.14 13.15
N GLN A 636 34.34 -23.87 13.06
CA GLN A 636 33.55 -22.75 13.56
C GLN A 636 32.98 -21.96 12.39
N LYS A 637 31.73 -21.49 12.54
CA LYS A 637 31.08 -20.69 11.51
C LYS A 637 31.82 -19.37 11.33
N PRO A 638 32.32 -19.07 10.12
CA PRO A 638 33.03 -17.81 9.87
C PRO A 638 32.11 -16.60 10.04
N ALA A 639 32.69 -15.45 10.36
CA ALA A 639 31.96 -14.19 10.23
C ALA A 639 31.67 -13.88 8.75
N PHE A 640 30.54 -13.25 8.47
CA PHE A 640 30.28 -12.64 7.17
C PHE A 640 31.22 -11.44 6.98
N VAL A 641 31.98 -11.45 5.88
CA VAL A 641 32.86 -10.36 5.47
C VAL A 641 32.39 -9.85 4.12
N TRP A 642 32.28 -8.53 3.99
CA TRP A 642 31.88 -7.94 2.72
C TRP A 642 32.88 -8.29 1.61
N PRO A 643 32.43 -8.78 0.45
CA PRO A 643 33.34 -9.03 -0.66
C PRO A 643 33.99 -7.71 -1.11
N PRO A 644 35.30 -7.68 -1.39
CA PRO A 644 35.97 -6.47 -1.86
C PRO A 644 35.31 -5.98 -3.18
N LEU A 645 35.09 -4.67 -3.27
CA LEU A 645 34.56 -3.98 -4.46
C LEU A 645 35.51 -4.22 -5.64
N GLY A 646 35.23 -5.22 -6.47
CA GLY A 646 35.92 -5.40 -7.76
C GLY A 646 35.25 -4.58 -8.86
N GLU A 647 35.92 -4.40 -9.99
CA GLU A 647 35.32 -3.79 -11.19
C GLU A 647 34.08 -4.59 -11.62
N HIS A 648 32.91 -4.07 -11.29
CA HIS A 648 31.63 -4.74 -11.46
C HIS A 648 30.84 -4.04 -12.56
N LYS A 649 30.64 -4.69 -13.71
CA LYS A 649 29.66 -4.26 -14.71
C LYS A 649 28.26 -4.60 -14.21
N GLU A 650 27.52 -3.56 -13.82
CA GLU A 650 26.19 -3.66 -13.20
C GLU A 650 25.08 -3.58 -14.26
N ILE A 651 24.01 -4.36 -14.07
CA ILE A 651 22.77 -4.23 -14.83
C ILE A 651 21.69 -3.78 -13.85
N GLU A 652 21.33 -2.49 -13.87
CA GLU A 652 20.21 -1.95 -13.09
C GLU A 652 18.85 -2.29 -13.74
N LEU A 653 17.88 -2.73 -12.94
CA LEU A 653 16.48 -2.93 -13.35
C LEU A 653 15.55 -1.86 -12.74
N PRO A 654 14.44 -1.50 -13.42
CA PRO A 654 13.51 -0.47 -12.95
C PRO A 654 12.74 -0.84 -11.67
N HIS A 655 12.38 0.19 -10.89
CA HIS A 655 11.81 0.16 -9.53
C HIS A 655 10.54 -0.68 -9.35
N VAL A 656 10.55 -1.55 -8.33
CA VAL A 656 9.38 -2.07 -7.59
C VAL A 656 9.85 -2.35 -6.15
N GLY A 657 9.07 -1.97 -5.12
CA GLY A 657 9.47 -1.98 -3.69
C GLY A 657 9.70 -3.35 -3.03
N LEU A 658 9.98 -3.38 -1.72
CA LEU A 658 10.31 -4.56 -0.90
C LEU A 658 9.29 -5.71 -1.05
N LEU A 659 9.76 -6.95 -1.26
CA LEU A 659 8.92 -8.15 -1.45
C LEU A 659 9.37 -9.33 -0.57
N PHE A 660 8.84 -9.45 0.65
CA PHE A 660 8.95 -10.68 1.43
C PHE A 660 7.73 -11.58 1.22
N THR A 661 7.97 -12.88 1.05
CA THR A 661 6.94 -13.94 0.95
C THR A 661 6.85 -14.69 2.28
N GLY A 662 6.52 -13.99 3.37
CA GLY A 662 6.38 -14.59 4.70
C GLY A 662 5.43 -13.79 5.60
N GLY A 663 4.53 -14.48 6.29
CA GLY A 663 3.58 -13.90 7.23
C GLY A 663 4.22 -13.60 8.60
N HIS A 664 3.72 -12.52 9.22
CA HIS A 664 3.93 -12.04 10.59
C HIS A 664 5.34 -12.10 11.18
N THR A 665 6.02 -10.95 11.21
CA THR A 665 6.70 -10.44 12.41
C THR A 665 6.83 -8.92 12.30
N SER A 666 6.29 -8.20 13.28
CA SER A 666 6.48 -6.78 13.56
C SER A 666 7.98 -6.41 13.62
N PHE A 667 8.38 -5.33 12.93
CA PHE A 667 9.69 -4.71 13.13
C PHE A 667 9.52 -3.46 14.00
N CYS A 668 10.14 -3.50 15.18
CA CYS A 668 10.36 -2.33 16.02
C CYS A 668 11.49 -1.49 15.38
N SER A 669 11.30 -0.17 15.40
CA SER A 669 12.24 0.83 14.89
C SER A 669 13.53 0.83 15.71
N MET A 670 14.69 0.79 15.05
CA MET A 670 15.94 1.29 15.64
C MET A 670 16.33 2.56 14.90
N THR A 671 16.23 3.66 15.63
CA THR A 671 16.70 5.00 15.29
C THR A 671 18.22 5.02 15.16
N SER A 672 18.73 5.59 14.07
CA SER A 672 20.15 5.96 13.97
C SER A 672 20.37 7.30 14.67
N SER A 673 21.21 7.31 15.71
CA SER A 673 21.82 8.53 16.23
C SER A 673 23.30 8.57 15.84
N SER A 674 23.63 9.61 15.09
CA SER A 674 24.92 10.29 14.87
C SER A 674 26.14 9.83 15.68
N ILE A 675 27.27 9.61 14.99
CA ILE A 675 28.60 10.02 15.45
C ILE A 675 29.37 10.61 14.25
N THR A 676 29.63 11.91 14.33
CA THR A 676 30.64 12.65 13.58
C THR A 676 32.04 12.33 14.09
N GLY A 677 33.02 12.20 13.20
CA GLY A 677 34.42 12.01 13.58
C GLY A 677 35.41 12.32 12.47
N ARG A 678 35.71 13.63 12.34
CA ARG A 678 36.76 14.32 11.54
C ARG A 678 36.52 14.50 10.05
#